data_AF-A0A6J2TU82-F1
#
_entry.id   AF-A0A6J2TU82-F1
#
_cell.length_a   1.000
_cell.length_b   1.000
_cell.length_c   1.000
_cell.angle_alpha   90.00
_cell.angle_beta   90.00
_cell.angle_gamma   90.00
#
_symmetry.space_group_name_H-M   'P 1'
#
loop_
_entity.id
_entity.type
_entity.pdbx_description
1 polymer ?
#
loop_
_entity_poly.entity_id
_entity_poly.type
_entity_poly.pdbx_seq_one_letter_code
_entity_poly.pdbx_strand_id
1 'polypeptide(L)'
;MHAYKHTHKYVLKMAIFDNLPTLFMKLHRKPHTLPFKAARTTTTGINIPNNNNTVTIAQNGVIATAFQKPAILRLNQSRSNWANCRNSSCRRIYTGEHGHWLHSTGRVERAAKSNNTGNRNSNENLSKMSGDATTPSSPKEVYDMAYQSDMSDSAPTTPVQQAPKKYYRAAAHRVFVNRSLHLENIKYYGFDMDYTLAEYNSPQYEQLGFNLVKERLVSMGYPKEILQFEYDPTFPVRGLWFDTLYGNLLKVDAYGNILVCVHGFEFIKHHQVYELYPNKFLKLDESRVYVLNTLFNLPETYLLACLVDFFTNSSEFVRVERGIKAGDFLFTYKSIFQDVRRAVDWVHSDGDLKRRTTQNMAHYVKKDKRLPTVLSRIRESGAKLFMLTNSDYTYTNEIMTYLFEFPHGANPDEPHRDWKTYFDVIVVDARKPLFFDEGTVLRQVDTKTGALKIGTHIGPLQPGQVYSGGSCELFTKFINAKGKDVLYVGDHIFGDILKSKKIRGWRTFLIVPELVRELHVWTDECQLFAELQNLDIKLGDLYRDLDSSAKFKPDISQLRNCIRDVTHKMDMSYGMMGSLFRSGSRQTFFSSQVVRYADVYAATLLNLIYYPFSYMFRAPSMLLPHESTVAHDQAHQPPPPHLPPATTATVRGAISSSEEILATTLAKEAKEAKDGKEGKDLHRASSIVHTRPSTPTVVTHTHDEDYSEEEEAPAGKEQVKKPAAEEKRDTSD
;
A
#
# COMPACT_ATOMS: atom_id res chain seq x y z
N MET A 1 30.13 -32.05 47.03
CA MET A 1 31.61 -32.11 47.11
C MET A 1 32.14 -30.71 46.79
N HIS A 2 33.07 -30.18 47.60
CA HIS A 2 33.82 -28.89 47.51
C HIS A 2 33.50 -27.89 46.36
N ALA A 3 33.04 -26.65 46.66
CA ALA A 3 33.80 -25.43 47.05
C ALA A 3 34.37 -24.65 45.84
N TYR A 4 34.32 -23.32 45.70
CA TYR A 4 34.40 -22.17 46.63
C TYR A 4 33.32 -21.09 46.35
N LYS A 5 32.61 -20.50 47.34
CA LYS A 5 32.94 -19.32 48.20
C LYS A 5 33.14 -17.99 47.42
N HIS A 6 32.17 -17.05 47.42
CA HIS A 6 31.87 -15.97 48.43
C HIS A 6 32.88 -14.79 48.37
N THR A 7 32.52 -13.49 48.43
CA THR A 7 31.48 -12.73 49.18
C THR A 7 30.89 -11.56 48.34
N HIS A 8 29.59 -11.15 48.37
CA HIS A 8 28.76 -10.54 49.46
C HIS A 8 29.27 -9.14 49.90
N LYS A 9 28.49 -8.03 50.05
CA LYS A 9 27.05 -7.69 50.30
C LYS A 9 26.66 -6.42 49.48
N TYR A 10 25.41 -5.99 49.26
CA TYR A 10 24.26 -5.87 50.17
C TYR A 10 22.89 -6.16 49.53
N VAL A 11 21.89 -6.38 50.38
CA VAL A 11 20.51 -6.79 50.07
C VAL A 11 19.53 -5.92 50.85
N LEU A 12 18.47 -5.41 50.21
CA LEU A 12 17.05 -5.51 50.58
C LEU A 12 16.23 -4.71 49.51
N LYS A 13 15.24 -5.22 48.77
CA LYS A 13 13.97 -5.94 49.04
C LYS A 13 12.80 -5.04 49.52
N MET A 14 11.77 -5.00 48.67
CA MET A 14 10.34 -4.66 48.90
C MET A 14 10.03 -3.19 49.29
N ALA A 15 9.13 -2.42 48.67
CA ALA A 15 7.88 -2.60 47.89
C ALA A 15 6.63 -2.16 48.68
N ILE A 16 5.62 -1.68 47.93
CA ILE A 16 4.17 -1.64 48.24
C ILE A 16 3.52 -0.35 48.83
N PHE A 17 2.50 0.10 48.08
CA PHE A 17 1.25 0.85 48.36
C PHE A 17 1.16 2.38 48.66
N ASP A 18 0.08 2.92 48.07
CA ASP A 18 -0.83 4.00 48.50
C ASP A 18 -0.36 5.46 48.51
N ASN A 19 -1.23 6.49 48.38
CA ASN A 19 -2.51 6.75 47.68
C ASN A 19 -2.85 8.23 48.00
N LEU A 20 -3.91 8.80 47.40
CA LEU A 20 -4.41 10.15 47.68
C LEU A 20 -4.82 10.39 49.15
N PRO A 21 -4.96 11.67 49.56
CA PRO A 21 -6.34 12.11 49.82
C PRO A 21 -6.70 13.51 49.28
N THR A 22 -8.00 13.65 48.99
CA THR A 22 -8.70 14.90 48.66
C THR A 22 -9.40 15.46 49.92
N LEU A 23 -9.86 16.73 49.84
CA LEU A 23 -11.18 17.24 50.29
C LEU A 23 -11.26 18.34 51.38
N PHE A 24 -12.26 19.24 51.18
CA PHE A 24 -12.90 20.24 52.07
C PHE A 24 -12.35 21.68 52.32
N MET A 25 -12.81 22.59 51.42
CA MET A 25 -13.55 23.87 51.64
C MET A 25 -13.05 25.07 52.48
N LYS A 26 -13.35 26.26 51.90
CA LYS A 26 -13.80 27.56 52.51
C LYS A 26 -13.03 28.09 53.73
N LEU A 27 -12.48 29.31 53.71
CA LEU A 27 -13.22 30.57 53.65
C LEU A 27 -12.28 31.79 53.39
N HIS A 28 -12.75 32.75 52.57
CA HIS A 28 -12.59 34.21 52.67
C HIS A 28 -11.22 34.94 52.83
N ARG A 29 -11.16 36.10 52.13
CA ARG A 29 -10.37 37.34 52.35
C ARG A 29 -8.91 37.43 51.84
N LYS A 30 -8.80 38.02 50.64
CA LYS A 30 -7.90 39.17 50.34
C LYS A 30 -8.21 40.38 51.26
N PRO A 31 -7.42 41.47 51.26
CA PRO A 31 -6.00 41.67 50.88
C PRO A 31 -5.19 42.38 52.01
N HIS A 32 -3.95 42.83 51.71
CA HIS A 32 -3.22 44.05 52.17
C HIS A 32 -1.69 43.80 52.23
N THR A 33 -0.90 44.26 51.25
CA THR A 33 -0.15 45.54 51.20
C THR A 33 0.97 45.74 52.25
N LEU A 34 2.22 45.48 51.85
CA LEU A 34 3.44 46.35 51.95
C LEU A 34 3.90 46.89 53.34
N PRO A 35 5.12 47.47 53.51
CA PRO A 35 6.45 47.22 52.91
C PRO A 35 7.60 47.21 53.99
N PHE A 36 8.83 47.66 53.63
CA PHE A 36 10.09 47.86 54.42
C PHE A 36 11.03 46.64 54.53
N LYS A 37 12.26 46.69 53.98
CA LYS A 37 13.50 47.43 54.38
C LYS A 37 14.09 46.93 55.72
N ALA A 38 15.40 46.85 55.94
CA ALA A 38 16.59 46.82 55.07
C ALA A 38 17.81 46.53 55.99
N ALA A 39 18.89 45.93 55.47
CA ALA A 39 20.20 45.95 56.13
C ALA A 39 21.32 46.04 55.09
N ARG A 40 22.29 46.94 55.31
CA ARG A 40 23.48 47.17 54.47
C ARG A 40 24.74 46.84 55.27
N THR A 41 25.75 46.34 54.57
CA THR A 41 27.19 46.50 54.87
C THR A 41 27.92 46.57 53.52
N THR A 42 28.23 47.78 53.03
CA THR A 42 29.55 48.47 53.07
C THR A 42 30.64 47.83 52.16
N THR A 43 30.89 48.39 50.96
CA THR A 43 32.05 49.25 50.56
C THR A 43 33.39 48.48 50.50
N THR A 44 34.26 48.47 49.46
CA THR A 44 34.57 49.28 48.25
C THR A 44 34.82 48.39 46.99
N GLY A 45 35.02 48.85 45.74
CA GLY A 45 34.89 50.18 45.11
C GLY A 45 36.04 50.54 44.11
N ILE A 46 35.69 51.15 42.95
CA ILE A 46 36.53 52.00 42.04
C ILE A 46 37.58 51.24 41.14
N ASN A 47 37.77 51.47 39.82
CA ASN A 47 37.22 52.44 38.84
C ASN A 47 37.16 51.88 37.38
N ILE A 48 36.43 52.58 36.50
CA ILE A 48 36.46 52.49 35.01
C ILE A 48 37.03 53.82 34.46
N PRO A 49 37.56 53.85 33.22
CA PRO A 49 37.14 54.95 32.34
C PRO A 49 36.74 54.51 30.92
N ASN A 50 35.73 55.19 30.37
CA ASN A 50 35.31 55.10 28.96
C ASN A 50 36.37 55.66 28.01
N ASN A 51 36.30 55.29 26.72
CA ASN A 51 36.36 56.32 25.69
C ASN A 51 35.63 55.94 24.39
N ASN A 52 35.07 56.95 23.73
CA ASN A 52 34.44 56.83 22.41
C ASN A 52 35.49 56.73 21.29
N ASN A 53 35.12 56.14 20.14
CA ASN A 53 35.29 56.81 18.83
C ASN A 53 34.53 56.10 17.69
N THR A 54 33.91 56.93 16.85
CA THR A 54 33.30 56.62 15.54
C THR A 54 34.35 56.60 14.40
N VAL A 55 33.88 56.39 13.16
CA VAL A 55 34.57 56.56 11.83
C VAL A 55 35.23 55.28 11.26
N THR A 56 35.22 54.93 9.96
CA THR A 56 34.31 55.14 8.78
C THR A 56 34.78 54.19 7.64
N ILE A 57 33.83 53.70 6.82
CA ILE A 57 33.88 53.15 5.44
C ILE A 57 35.25 53.01 4.69
N ALA A 58 35.52 51.80 4.16
CA ALA A 58 36.10 51.49 2.83
C ALA A 58 35.90 49.98 2.55
N GLN A 59 35.15 49.46 1.56
CA GLN A 59 35.20 49.49 0.08
C GLN A 59 36.41 48.80 -0.62
N ASN A 60 36.05 47.77 -1.41
CA ASN A 60 36.73 47.18 -2.58
C ASN A 60 38.04 46.39 -2.42
N GLY A 61 38.15 45.26 -3.14
CA GLY A 61 39.42 44.52 -3.29
C GLY A 61 39.29 43.05 -3.73
N VAL A 62 38.88 42.80 -4.99
CA VAL A 62 38.98 41.45 -5.60
C VAL A 62 40.45 41.16 -5.95
N ILE A 63 40.94 39.95 -5.67
CA ILE A 63 41.94 39.23 -6.49
C ILE A 63 41.68 37.73 -6.35
N ALA A 64 41.67 37.02 -7.48
CA ALA A 64 41.62 35.57 -7.53
C ALA A 64 43.02 35.00 -7.73
N THR A 65 43.31 33.84 -7.14
CA THR A 65 44.41 32.97 -7.58
C THR A 65 44.02 31.52 -7.39
N ALA A 66 43.96 30.79 -8.50
CA ALA A 66 43.77 29.35 -8.52
C ALA A 66 45.12 28.68 -8.83
N PHE A 67 45.45 27.62 -8.10
CA PHE A 67 46.37 26.57 -8.59
C PHE A 67 45.97 25.19 -8.03
N GLN A 68 46.46 24.14 -8.67
CA GLN A 68 45.78 22.84 -8.77
C GLN A 68 46.15 21.83 -7.66
N LYS A 69 45.14 21.03 -7.25
CA LYS A 69 45.09 19.54 -7.08
C LYS A 69 46.38 18.72 -6.82
N PRO A 70 46.25 17.46 -6.29
CA PRO A 70 45.27 16.91 -5.35
C PRO A 70 45.90 15.98 -4.27
N ALA A 71 45.16 15.65 -3.19
CA ALA A 71 45.57 14.62 -2.23
C ALA A 71 44.43 13.69 -1.77
N ILE A 72 44.33 12.55 -2.48
CA ILE A 72 44.05 11.18 -1.99
C ILE A 72 42.95 10.98 -0.92
N LEU A 73 41.89 10.26 -1.32
CA LEU A 73 40.88 9.68 -0.41
C LEU A 73 41.48 8.61 0.52
N ARG A 74 40.94 8.51 1.74
CA ARG A 74 40.82 7.23 2.47
C ARG A 74 39.36 6.97 2.84
N LEU A 75 38.68 6.17 2.01
CA LEU A 75 37.43 5.52 2.36
C LEU A 75 37.73 4.11 2.88
N ASN A 76 37.29 3.79 4.10
CA ASN A 76 37.31 2.42 4.60
C ASN A 76 36.20 1.61 3.89
N GLN A 77 36.58 0.77 2.94
CA GLN A 77 35.69 -0.23 2.35
C GLN A 77 35.69 -1.51 3.20
N SER A 78 34.54 -1.87 3.77
CA SER A 78 34.25 -3.27 4.10
C SER A 78 33.86 -4.01 2.81
N ARG A 79 34.61 -5.04 2.45
CA ARG A 79 34.48 -5.77 1.18
C ARG A 79 33.28 -6.72 1.16
N SER A 80 32.60 -6.78 0.01
CA SER A 80 32.03 -8.02 -0.52
C SER A 80 32.07 -7.97 -2.05
N ASN A 81 32.88 -8.83 -2.67
CA ASN A 81 33.21 -8.77 -4.10
C ASN A 81 32.11 -9.38 -4.98
N TRP A 82 31.90 -8.78 -6.16
CA TRP A 82 31.14 -9.36 -7.29
C TRP A 82 31.95 -9.20 -8.58
N ALA A 83 32.38 -10.33 -9.17
CA ALA A 83 33.01 -10.55 -10.49
C ALA A 83 33.59 -12.00 -10.49
N ASN A 84 33.57 -12.83 -11.52
CA ASN A 84 33.23 -12.66 -12.95
C ASN A 84 32.88 -14.02 -13.61
N CYS A 85 32.55 -13.99 -14.92
CA CYS A 85 32.28 -15.09 -15.91
C CYS A 85 30.78 -15.28 -16.21
N ARG A 86 30.17 -14.69 -17.27
CA ARG A 86 30.43 -14.75 -18.73
C ARG A 86 30.38 -16.16 -19.36
N ASN A 87 29.32 -16.36 -20.18
CA ASN A 87 29.21 -17.18 -21.41
C ASN A 87 29.54 -18.69 -21.35
N SER A 88 28.84 -19.59 -22.07
CA SER A 88 27.59 -19.49 -22.84
C SER A 88 27.14 -20.91 -23.28
N SER A 89 25.96 -21.00 -23.90
CA SER A 89 25.57 -22.01 -24.91
C SER A 89 24.90 -23.34 -24.48
N CYS A 90 23.61 -23.41 -24.84
CA CYS A 90 22.95 -24.49 -25.61
C CYS A 90 22.28 -25.72 -24.94
N ARG A 91 20.95 -25.73 -25.17
CA ARG A 91 20.12 -26.84 -25.70
C ARG A 91 20.09 -28.18 -24.95
N ARG A 92 18.96 -28.42 -24.27
CA ARG A 92 18.39 -29.77 -24.10
C ARG A 92 17.86 -30.28 -25.45
N ILE A 93 18.04 -31.57 -25.72
CA ILE A 93 17.27 -32.34 -26.70
C ILE A 93 16.48 -33.38 -25.89
N TYR A 94 15.18 -33.50 -26.17
CA TYR A 94 14.33 -34.60 -25.71
C TYR A 94 14.14 -35.57 -26.89
N THR A 95 14.15 -36.87 -26.60
CA THR A 95 13.61 -37.92 -27.48
C THR A 95 12.55 -38.68 -26.68
N GLY A 96 11.40 -38.97 -27.29
CA GLY A 96 10.19 -39.40 -26.58
C GLY A 96 9.80 -40.87 -26.76
N GLU A 97 8.56 -41.16 -26.34
CA GLU A 97 7.68 -42.26 -26.80
C GLU A 97 8.07 -43.70 -26.36
N HIS A 98 7.16 -44.66 -26.12
CA HIS A 98 5.69 -44.75 -26.21
C HIS A 98 5.12 -45.71 -25.12
N GLY A 99 3.78 -45.75 -24.94
CA GLY A 99 3.08 -46.84 -24.23
C GLY A 99 1.55 -46.77 -24.33
N HIS A 100 0.95 -47.52 -25.26
CA HIS A 100 -0.51 -47.60 -25.49
C HIS A 100 -1.24 -48.59 -24.56
N TRP A 101 -2.52 -48.35 -24.27
CA TRP A 101 -3.56 -49.39 -24.06
C TRP A 101 -4.95 -48.91 -24.54
N LEU A 102 -5.87 -49.86 -24.80
CA LEU A 102 -7.11 -49.69 -25.58
C LEU A 102 -8.43 -49.83 -24.79
N HIS A 103 -9.52 -49.31 -25.39
CA HIS A 103 -10.96 -49.61 -25.14
C HIS A 103 -11.56 -49.17 -23.78
N SER A 104 -12.88 -48.90 -23.64
CA SER A 104 -14.04 -49.11 -24.53
C SER A 104 -15.06 -47.95 -24.45
N THR A 105 -16.00 -47.90 -25.41
CA THR A 105 -17.09 -46.90 -25.49
C THR A 105 -18.43 -47.45 -25.01
N GLY A 106 -19.19 -46.67 -24.23
CA GLY A 106 -20.60 -46.93 -23.92
C GLY A 106 -21.45 -45.67 -24.09
N ARG A 107 -22.37 -45.65 -25.07
CA ARG A 107 -23.31 -44.55 -25.34
C ARG A 107 -24.72 -45.12 -25.36
N VAL A 108 -25.67 -44.45 -24.71
CA VAL A 108 -27.11 -44.72 -24.86
C VAL A 108 -27.82 -43.40 -25.12
N GLU A 109 -28.32 -43.26 -26.35
CA GLU A 109 -29.35 -42.29 -26.73
C GLU A 109 -30.58 -43.09 -27.20
N ARG A 110 -31.78 -42.55 -26.97
CA ARG A 110 -32.99 -42.93 -27.71
C ARG A 110 -33.78 -41.68 -28.07
N ALA A 111 -34.37 -41.69 -29.26
CA ALA A 111 -35.05 -40.56 -29.90
C ALA A 111 -36.57 -40.79 -29.99
N ALA A 112 -37.35 -39.72 -30.28
CA ALA A 112 -38.44 -39.76 -31.29
C ALA A 112 -39.14 -38.39 -31.55
N LYS A 113 -38.99 -37.90 -32.80
CA LYS A 113 -39.98 -37.34 -33.75
C LYS A 113 -41.22 -36.49 -33.33
N SER A 114 -41.25 -35.26 -33.89
CA SER A 114 -42.34 -34.48 -34.54
C SER A 114 -43.85 -34.73 -34.26
N ASN A 115 -44.62 -33.64 -34.05
CA ASN A 115 -45.55 -33.13 -35.10
C ASN A 115 -46.18 -31.73 -34.85
N ASN A 116 -46.19 -30.97 -35.95
CA ASN A 116 -47.02 -29.86 -36.48
C ASN A 116 -48.26 -29.24 -35.74
N THR A 117 -48.68 -28.07 -36.28
CA THR A 117 -49.90 -27.24 -36.03
C THR A 117 -49.86 -26.29 -34.81
N GLY A 118 -50.38 -25.05 -34.86
CA GLY A 118 -50.88 -24.24 -35.99
C GLY A 118 -51.78 -23.07 -35.53
N ASN A 119 -51.89 -21.99 -36.33
CA ASN A 119 -52.82 -20.84 -36.17
C ASN A 119 -52.68 -19.96 -34.90
N ARG A 120 -53.20 -18.72 -34.85
CA ARG A 120 -53.39 -17.62 -35.84
C ARG A 120 -53.90 -16.39 -35.07
N ASN A 121 -53.74 -15.21 -35.68
CA ASN A 121 -54.58 -14.01 -35.50
C ASN A 121 -54.57 -13.29 -34.14
N SER A 122 -54.99 -12.02 -34.03
CA SER A 122 -54.77 -10.80 -34.84
C SER A 122 -55.59 -9.66 -34.18
N ASN A 123 -55.43 -8.43 -34.67
CA ASN A 123 -56.37 -7.31 -34.54
C ASN A 123 -56.50 -6.62 -33.15
N GLU A 124 -56.81 -5.32 -33.06
CA GLU A 124 -56.54 -4.17 -33.96
C GLU A 124 -56.97 -2.86 -33.25
N ASN A 125 -56.40 -1.73 -33.70
CA ASN A 125 -57.07 -0.44 -33.91
C ASN A 125 -57.60 0.48 -32.76
N LEU A 126 -56.88 1.61 -32.67
CA LEU A 126 -57.35 3.01 -32.86
C LEU A 126 -57.99 3.86 -31.73
N SER A 127 -57.32 5.01 -31.50
CA SER A 127 -57.91 6.37 -31.41
C SER A 127 -58.66 6.77 -30.11
N LYS A 128 -58.72 8.05 -29.66
CA LYS A 128 -58.05 9.31 -30.07
C LYS A 128 -58.15 10.37 -28.95
N MET A 129 -57.15 11.27 -28.88
CA MET A 129 -57.22 12.71 -28.48
C MET A 129 -57.48 13.18 -27.02
N SER A 130 -56.58 14.08 -26.62
CA SER A 130 -56.76 15.36 -25.88
C SER A 130 -56.81 15.40 -24.34
N GLY A 131 -56.02 16.34 -23.77
CA GLY A 131 -56.08 16.77 -22.36
C GLY A 131 -54.70 17.06 -21.74
N ASP A 132 -54.26 18.33 -21.74
CA ASP A 132 -53.04 18.79 -21.04
C ASP A 132 -53.20 18.76 -19.52
N ALA A 133 -52.13 18.38 -18.80
CA ALA A 133 -51.66 19.07 -17.57
C ALA A 133 -50.29 18.53 -17.11
N THR A 134 -49.40 19.42 -16.68
CA THR A 134 -48.00 19.15 -16.31
C THR A 134 -47.77 18.96 -14.81
N THR A 135 -47.00 17.95 -14.40
CA THR A 135 -45.80 18.04 -13.51
C THR A 135 -45.18 16.65 -13.24
N PRO A 136 -43.87 16.55 -12.89
CA PRO A 136 -43.08 15.36 -13.20
C PRO A 136 -42.86 14.35 -12.05
N SER A 137 -42.61 13.10 -12.43
CA SER A 137 -42.19 12.01 -11.53
C SER A 137 -40.85 11.39 -11.94
N SER A 138 -40.03 11.09 -10.92
CA SER A 138 -38.94 10.09 -10.85
C SER A 138 -38.22 9.61 -12.15
N PRO A 139 -36.88 9.77 -12.26
CA PRO A 139 -36.13 9.12 -13.34
C PRO A 139 -36.06 7.60 -13.13
N LYS A 140 -36.31 6.84 -14.20
CA LYS A 140 -36.12 5.39 -14.26
C LYS A 140 -34.71 5.03 -14.74
N GLU A 141 -34.30 3.84 -14.33
CA GLU A 141 -33.04 3.17 -14.70
C GLU A 141 -32.86 3.08 -16.23
N VAL A 142 -31.63 3.28 -16.71
CA VAL A 142 -31.21 3.07 -18.10
C VAL A 142 -30.09 2.05 -18.12
N TYR A 143 -30.19 1.06 -19.01
CA TYR A 143 -29.24 -0.04 -19.14
C TYR A 143 -27.96 0.38 -19.86
N ASP A 144 -26.80 -0.12 -19.38
CA ASP A 144 -25.49 0.04 -20.00
C ASP A 144 -25.45 -0.49 -21.44
N MET A 145 -24.88 0.30 -22.37
CA MET A 145 -24.39 -0.19 -23.66
C MET A 145 -22.86 -0.27 -23.65
N ALA A 146 -22.32 -1.40 -24.11
CA ALA A 146 -20.88 -1.62 -24.18
C ALA A 146 -20.24 -0.78 -25.29
N TYR A 147 -19.21 0.01 -24.94
CA TYR A 147 -18.41 0.75 -25.91
C TYR A 147 -17.53 -0.18 -26.75
N GLN A 148 -17.60 -0.03 -28.07
CA GLN A 148 -16.80 -0.76 -29.05
C GLN A 148 -15.99 0.26 -29.88
N SER A 149 -14.67 0.22 -29.75
CA SER A 149 -13.75 1.15 -30.42
C SER A 149 -13.08 0.46 -31.61
N ASP A 150 -13.72 0.50 -32.77
CA ASP A 150 -13.14 0.01 -34.02
C ASP A 150 -12.32 1.13 -34.70
N MET A 151 -10.99 1.00 -34.68
CA MET A 151 -10.09 1.76 -35.55
C MET A 151 -9.91 0.98 -36.84
N SER A 152 -10.29 1.59 -37.96
CA SER A 152 -10.21 0.98 -39.29
C SER A 152 -8.77 1.00 -39.83
N ASP A 153 -8.25 -0.15 -40.25
CA ASP A 153 -7.18 -0.20 -41.24
C ASP A 153 -7.38 -1.37 -42.23
N SER A 154 -6.90 -1.21 -43.46
CA SER A 154 -7.49 -1.86 -44.64
C SER A 154 -6.68 -3.04 -45.20
N ALA A 155 -6.98 -4.27 -44.79
CA ALA A 155 -6.59 -5.50 -45.53
C ALA A 155 -7.47 -6.71 -45.16
N PRO A 156 -7.86 -7.58 -46.11
CA PRO A 156 -8.74 -8.71 -45.83
C PRO A 156 -7.96 -9.87 -45.18
N THR A 157 -8.20 -10.13 -43.90
CA THR A 157 -7.68 -11.33 -43.22
C THR A 157 -8.74 -12.07 -42.43
N THR A 158 -8.62 -13.40 -42.48
CA THR A 158 -9.49 -14.43 -41.90
C THR A 158 -9.86 -14.14 -40.43
N PRO A 159 -11.10 -14.42 -39.98
CA PRO A 159 -11.51 -14.13 -38.60
C PRO A 159 -10.70 -14.93 -37.58
N VAL A 160 -9.71 -14.28 -36.97
CA VAL A 160 -9.04 -14.77 -35.77
C VAL A 160 -10.05 -14.73 -34.64
N GLN A 161 -10.38 -15.89 -34.06
CA GLN A 161 -11.16 -15.96 -32.84
C GLN A 161 -10.42 -15.21 -31.73
N GLN A 162 -10.89 -14.02 -31.38
CA GLN A 162 -10.40 -13.30 -30.21
C GLN A 162 -10.66 -14.17 -28.98
N ALA A 163 -9.60 -14.51 -28.25
CA ALA A 163 -9.72 -15.21 -26.98
C ALA A 163 -10.67 -14.43 -26.04
N PRO A 164 -11.53 -15.11 -25.26
CA PRO A 164 -12.53 -14.43 -24.45
C PRO A 164 -11.87 -13.42 -23.50
N LYS A 165 -12.30 -12.16 -23.59
CA LYS A 165 -11.82 -11.08 -22.70
C LYS A 165 -11.98 -11.53 -21.24
N LYS A 166 -10.89 -11.47 -20.46
CA LYS A 166 -10.84 -11.91 -19.06
C LYS A 166 -12.00 -11.27 -18.28
N TYR A 167 -12.90 -12.10 -17.76
CA TYR A 167 -14.11 -11.63 -17.08
C TYR A 167 -13.77 -10.85 -15.81
N TYR A 168 -14.42 -9.70 -15.64
CA TYR A 168 -14.29 -8.84 -14.47
C TYR A 168 -15.68 -8.42 -13.98
N ARG A 169 -15.84 -8.35 -12.65
CA ARG A 169 -17.00 -7.71 -12.01
C ARG A 169 -16.96 -6.20 -12.26
N ALA A 170 -18.13 -5.56 -12.20
CA ALA A 170 -18.27 -4.10 -12.25
C ALA A 170 -17.31 -3.42 -11.26
N ALA A 171 -16.73 -2.28 -11.65
CA ALA A 171 -15.61 -1.67 -10.91
C ALA A 171 -15.98 -1.34 -9.45
N ALA A 172 -17.20 -0.86 -9.20
CA ALA A 172 -17.72 -0.58 -7.85
C ALA A 172 -17.77 -1.83 -6.94
N HIS A 173 -17.99 -3.02 -7.51
CA HIS A 173 -18.12 -4.30 -6.79
C HIS A 173 -16.80 -5.10 -6.77
N ARG A 174 -15.71 -4.53 -7.28
CA ARG A 174 -14.45 -5.23 -7.50
C ARG A 174 -13.52 -5.13 -6.30
N VAL A 175 -12.82 -6.23 -6.03
CA VAL A 175 -11.58 -6.25 -5.26
C VAL A 175 -10.42 -6.26 -6.27
N PHE A 176 -9.52 -5.31 -6.13
CA PHE A 176 -8.33 -5.15 -6.97
C PHE A 176 -7.14 -5.88 -6.34
N VAL A 177 -6.22 -6.37 -7.17
CA VAL A 177 -5.22 -7.38 -6.77
C VAL A 177 -3.84 -6.94 -7.21
N ASN A 178 -2.94 -6.73 -6.25
CA ASN A 178 -1.51 -6.45 -6.47
C ASN A 178 -0.65 -7.71 -6.35
N ARG A 179 -1.03 -8.65 -5.48
CA ARG A 179 -0.42 -9.99 -5.31
C ARG A 179 -1.52 -11.02 -5.16
N SER A 180 -1.36 -12.20 -5.75
CA SER A 180 -2.41 -13.21 -5.70
C SER A 180 -2.70 -13.66 -4.27
N LEU A 181 -3.95 -14.02 -4.00
CA LEU A 181 -4.41 -14.38 -2.66
C LEU A 181 -5.53 -15.42 -2.81
N HIS A 182 -5.28 -16.62 -2.30
CA HIS A 182 -6.30 -17.66 -2.21
C HIS A 182 -7.05 -17.50 -0.89
N LEU A 183 -8.36 -17.19 -0.95
CA LEU A 183 -9.17 -16.94 0.25
C LEU A 183 -9.33 -18.19 1.14
N GLU A 184 -9.26 -19.38 0.54
CA GLU A 184 -9.38 -20.68 1.22
C GLU A 184 -8.26 -20.92 2.24
N ASN A 185 -7.07 -20.37 1.96
CA ASN A 185 -5.90 -20.46 2.84
C ASN A 185 -5.95 -19.45 4.01
N ILE A 186 -6.95 -18.57 4.07
CA ILE A 186 -7.10 -17.57 5.13
C ILE A 186 -7.94 -18.14 6.28
N LYS A 187 -7.31 -18.39 7.42
CA LYS A 187 -7.94 -18.93 8.63
C LYS A 187 -8.46 -17.83 9.56
N TYR A 188 -7.90 -16.62 9.46
CA TYR A 188 -8.23 -15.48 10.31
C TYR A 188 -8.44 -14.21 9.49
N TYR A 189 -9.60 -13.58 9.65
CA TYR A 189 -9.89 -12.26 9.07
C TYR A 189 -9.94 -11.24 10.20
N GLY A 190 -9.07 -10.24 10.13
CA GLY A 190 -8.96 -9.18 11.11
C GLY A 190 -9.36 -7.83 10.53
N PHE A 191 -10.06 -7.01 11.32
CA PHE A 191 -10.58 -5.72 10.88
C PHE A 191 -10.16 -4.59 11.82
N ASP A 192 -9.82 -3.42 11.28
CA ASP A 192 -10.02 -2.16 12.00
C ASP A 192 -11.51 -1.75 11.96
N MET A 193 -11.91 -0.85 12.85
CA MET A 193 -13.24 -0.27 12.90
C MET A 193 -13.32 0.99 12.05
N ASP A 194 -12.62 2.05 12.45
CA ASP A 194 -12.73 3.38 11.84
C ASP A 194 -12.30 3.38 10.36
N TYR A 195 -13.09 4.03 9.50
CA TYR A 195 -12.95 4.06 8.02
C TYR A 195 -12.83 2.69 7.33
N THR A 196 -13.08 1.59 8.05
CA THR A 196 -12.93 0.21 7.58
C THR A 196 -14.26 -0.55 7.70
N LEU A 197 -14.72 -0.81 8.93
CA LEU A 197 -16.09 -1.27 9.22
C LEU A 197 -17.06 -0.08 9.30
N ALA A 198 -16.61 1.02 9.90
CA ALA A 198 -17.34 2.27 10.12
C ALA A 198 -16.86 3.34 9.13
N GLU A 199 -17.45 3.38 7.94
CA GLU A 199 -17.17 4.44 6.96
C GLU A 199 -17.92 5.72 7.34
N TYR A 200 -17.19 6.81 7.58
CA TYR A 200 -17.80 8.10 7.92
C TYR A 200 -18.30 8.85 6.68
N ASN A 201 -19.38 9.63 6.83
CA ASN A 201 -19.97 10.43 5.76
C ASN A 201 -19.12 11.67 5.45
N SER A 202 -18.73 11.80 4.18
CA SER A 202 -17.98 12.93 3.64
C SER A 202 -18.89 13.88 2.86
N PRO A 203 -18.80 15.21 3.05
CA PRO A 203 -17.80 15.93 3.85
C PRO A 203 -18.21 16.19 5.32
N GLN A 204 -19.33 15.63 5.79
CA GLN A 204 -19.96 16.00 7.07
C GLN A 204 -19.06 15.74 8.27
N TYR A 205 -18.37 14.61 8.29
CA TYR A 205 -17.50 14.20 9.39
C TYR A 205 -16.20 15.02 9.42
N GLU A 206 -15.60 15.27 8.25
CA GLU A 206 -14.42 16.11 8.12
C GLU A 206 -14.73 17.55 8.53
N GLN A 207 -15.89 18.09 8.14
CA GLN A 207 -16.33 19.43 8.54
C GLN A 207 -16.58 19.53 10.06
N LEU A 208 -17.11 18.48 10.69
CA LEU A 208 -17.23 18.42 12.16
C LEU A 208 -15.84 18.46 12.82
N GLY A 209 -14.90 17.62 12.37
CA GLY A 209 -13.52 17.60 12.88
C GLY A 209 -12.83 18.96 12.70
N PHE A 210 -12.95 19.55 11.51
CA PHE A 210 -12.38 20.86 11.18
C PHE A 210 -12.89 21.97 12.13
N ASN A 211 -14.21 22.01 12.35
CA ASN A 211 -14.83 23.02 13.21
C ASN A 211 -14.38 22.87 14.68
N LEU A 212 -14.31 21.64 15.20
CA LEU A 212 -13.85 21.40 16.57
C LEU A 212 -12.35 21.74 16.74
N VAL A 213 -11.52 21.49 15.73
CA VAL A 213 -10.08 21.80 15.79
C VAL A 213 -9.82 23.31 15.71
N LYS A 214 -10.52 24.07 14.85
CA LYS A 214 -10.38 25.54 14.82
C LYS A 214 -10.88 26.19 16.12
N GLU A 215 -11.99 25.71 16.68
CA GLU A 215 -12.47 26.12 18.02
C GLU A 215 -11.40 25.84 19.10
N ARG A 216 -10.77 24.67 19.06
CA ARG A 216 -9.70 24.28 19.99
C ARG A 216 -8.47 25.19 19.86
N LEU A 217 -8.03 25.53 18.65
CA LEU A 217 -6.90 26.45 18.43
C LEU A 217 -7.19 27.85 18.98
N VAL A 218 -8.39 28.40 18.80
CA VAL A 218 -8.76 29.69 19.41
C VAL A 218 -8.74 29.60 20.94
N SER A 219 -9.17 28.48 21.54
CA SER A 219 -9.03 28.27 22.98
C SER A 219 -7.58 28.18 23.47
N MET A 220 -6.63 27.87 22.57
CA MET A 220 -5.18 27.87 22.83
C MET A 220 -4.53 29.24 22.62
N GLY A 221 -5.28 30.25 22.15
CA GLY A 221 -4.79 31.62 21.93
C GLY A 221 -4.56 32.01 20.48
N TYR A 222 -4.98 31.20 19.49
CA TYR A 222 -4.95 31.62 18.09
C TYR A 222 -5.96 32.77 17.82
N PRO A 223 -5.73 33.59 16.77
CA PRO A 223 -6.63 34.68 16.38
C PRO A 223 -8.08 34.20 16.15
N LYS A 224 -9.07 35.00 16.55
CA LYS A 224 -10.51 34.60 16.50
C LYS A 224 -11.06 34.52 15.08
N GLU A 225 -10.39 35.19 14.16
CA GLU A 225 -10.67 35.28 12.73
C GLU A 225 -10.72 33.89 12.10
N ILE A 226 -9.92 32.93 12.60
CA ILE A 226 -9.90 31.55 12.08
C ILE A 226 -11.22 30.79 12.28
N LEU A 227 -12.12 31.26 13.15
CA LEU A 227 -13.47 30.70 13.29
C LEU A 227 -14.29 30.87 12.00
N GLN A 228 -13.96 31.86 11.17
CA GLN A 228 -14.60 32.12 9.88
C GLN A 228 -14.17 31.16 8.77
N PHE A 229 -13.13 30.33 8.97
CA PHE A 229 -12.75 29.33 7.97
C PHE A 229 -13.88 28.31 7.78
N GLU A 230 -14.19 27.97 6.54
CA GLU A 230 -15.17 26.94 6.17
C GLU A 230 -14.44 25.77 5.49
N TYR A 231 -14.78 24.52 5.84
CA TYR A 231 -14.10 23.36 5.29
C TYR A 231 -14.45 23.13 3.82
N ASP A 232 -13.46 23.20 2.93
CA ASP A 232 -13.60 22.87 1.51
C ASP A 232 -13.08 21.45 1.21
N PRO A 233 -13.96 20.48 0.89
CA PRO A 233 -13.55 19.11 0.54
C PRO A 233 -12.92 18.98 -0.86
N THR A 234 -12.86 20.04 -1.67
CA THR A 234 -12.26 20.00 -3.01
C THR A 234 -10.76 20.26 -3.00
N PHE A 235 -10.22 20.80 -1.90
CA PHE A 235 -8.79 21.07 -1.73
C PHE A 235 -7.96 19.86 -1.26
N PRO A 236 -8.23 19.25 -0.08
CA PRO A 236 -7.31 18.26 0.50
C PRO A 236 -7.40 16.91 -0.23
N VAL A 237 -6.25 16.26 -0.39
CA VAL A 237 -6.16 14.84 -0.78
C VAL A 237 -5.30 14.09 0.24
N ARG A 238 -5.61 12.82 0.46
CA ARG A 238 -4.87 11.97 1.41
C ARG A 238 -3.46 11.66 0.89
N GLY A 239 -2.53 11.40 1.81
CA GLY A 239 -1.14 11.06 1.51
C GLY A 239 -0.21 12.24 1.21
N LEU A 240 -0.68 13.48 1.35
CA LEU A 240 0.17 14.67 1.24
C LEU A 240 1.23 14.72 2.34
N TRP A 241 2.34 15.38 2.04
CA TRP A 241 3.43 15.64 2.97
C TRP A 241 3.37 17.09 3.43
N PHE A 242 3.34 17.34 4.73
CA PHE A 242 3.53 18.68 5.28
C PHE A 242 5.01 18.88 5.63
N ASP A 243 5.67 19.84 4.97
CA ASP A 243 7.04 20.25 5.30
C ASP A 243 7.04 21.29 6.42
N THR A 244 7.35 20.84 7.64
CA THR A 244 7.41 21.70 8.82
C THR A 244 8.52 22.77 8.80
N LEU A 245 9.46 22.71 7.84
CA LEU A 245 10.50 23.74 7.70
C LEU A 245 9.99 24.98 6.96
N TYR A 246 9.23 24.79 5.88
CA TYR A 246 8.79 25.87 4.98
C TYR A 246 7.27 26.07 4.92
N GLY A 247 6.48 25.25 5.62
CA GLY A 247 5.02 25.39 5.70
C GLY A 247 4.28 24.96 4.44
N ASN A 248 4.88 24.09 3.62
CA ASN A 248 4.31 23.68 2.34
C ASN A 248 3.60 22.33 2.44
N LEU A 249 2.46 22.21 1.75
CA LEU A 249 1.87 20.93 1.38
C LEU A 249 2.51 20.44 0.07
N LEU A 250 3.04 19.23 0.11
CA LEU A 250 3.75 18.60 -1.00
C LEU A 250 3.04 17.31 -1.41
N LYS A 251 2.67 17.22 -2.69
CA LYS A 251 2.33 15.94 -3.33
C LYS A 251 3.61 15.39 -3.95
N VAL A 252 4.04 14.20 -3.56
CA VAL A 252 5.32 13.61 -3.99
C VAL A 252 5.14 12.21 -4.58
N ASP A 253 6.14 11.75 -5.35
CA ASP A 253 6.20 10.38 -5.86
C ASP A 253 6.88 9.40 -4.89
N ALA A 254 6.99 8.13 -5.30
CA ALA A 254 7.63 7.04 -4.55
C ALA A 254 9.07 7.32 -4.09
N TYR A 255 9.77 8.25 -4.75
CA TYR A 255 11.16 8.57 -4.51
C TYR A 255 11.32 9.87 -3.71
N GLY A 256 10.24 10.62 -3.45
CA GLY A 256 10.30 11.94 -2.81
C GLY A 256 10.48 13.11 -3.79
N ASN A 257 10.34 12.87 -5.11
CA ASN A 257 10.32 13.98 -6.06
C ASN A 257 8.97 14.72 -5.96
N ILE A 258 9.01 16.05 -5.95
CA ILE A 258 7.82 16.88 -5.80
C ILE A 258 7.02 16.89 -7.11
N LEU A 259 5.75 16.55 -7.02
CA LEU A 259 4.75 16.65 -8.09
C LEU A 259 4.12 18.04 -8.02
N VAL A 260 3.46 18.35 -6.90
CA VAL A 260 2.75 19.60 -6.58
C VAL A 260 3.30 20.18 -5.27
N CYS A 261 3.40 21.50 -5.17
CA CYS A 261 3.81 22.23 -3.98
C CYS A 261 2.86 23.41 -3.76
N VAL A 262 2.26 23.52 -2.57
CA VAL A 262 1.33 24.59 -2.21
C VAL A 262 1.77 25.24 -0.89
N HIS A 263 1.72 26.57 -0.81
CA HIS A 263 1.98 27.35 0.39
C HIS A 263 0.74 28.16 0.73
N GLY A 264 0.06 27.84 1.83
CA GLY A 264 -1.31 28.33 2.04
C GLY A 264 -2.23 27.82 0.93
N PHE A 265 -2.82 28.71 0.15
CA PHE A 265 -3.51 28.37 -1.10
C PHE A 265 -2.70 28.72 -2.38
N GLU A 266 -1.47 29.23 -2.27
CA GLU A 266 -0.61 29.54 -3.42
C GLU A 266 0.04 28.26 -3.99
N PHE A 267 -0.33 27.89 -5.22
CA PHE A 267 0.34 26.83 -5.98
C PHE A 267 1.70 27.34 -6.51
N ILE A 268 2.78 26.86 -5.91
CA ILE A 268 4.14 27.36 -6.14
C ILE A 268 4.66 26.95 -7.52
N LYS A 269 5.11 27.93 -8.31
CA LYS A 269 5.58 27.70 -9.68
C LYS A 269 6.90 26.93 -9.71
N HIS A 270 7.12 26.19 -10.79
CA HIS A 270 8.23 25.25 -10.92
C HIS A 270 9.63 25.82 -10.59
N HIS A 271 9.89 27.10 -10.90
CA HIS A 271 11.15 27.77 -10.57
C HIS A 271 11.30 28.07 -9.07
N GLN A 272 10.27 28.63 -8.43
CA GLN A 272 10.22 28.86 -6.97
C GLN A 272 10.37 27.54 -6.18
N VAL A 273 9.84 26.42 -6.70
CA VAL A 273 10.06 25.09 -6.08
C VAL A 273 11.55 24.72 -6.05
N TYR A 274 12.36 25.10 -7.05
CA TYR A 274 13.81 24.83 -7.04
C TYR A 274 14.58 25.70 -6.04
N GLU A 275 14.09 26.89 -5.71
CA GLU A 275 14.69 27.78 -4.70
C GLU A 275 14.56 27.17 -3.29
N LEU A 276 13.38 26.63 -2.97
CA LEU A 276 13.12 25.98 -1.67
C LEU A 276 13.63 24.53 -1.63
N TYR A 277 13.54 23.80 -2.75
CA TYR A 277 13.91 22.39 -2.86
C TYR A 277 14.89 22.20 -4.04
N PRO A 278 16.19 22.44 -3.84
CA PRO A 278 17.21 22.08 -4.81
C PRO A 278 17.05 20.60 -5.24
N ASN A 279 17.05 20.35 -6.55
CA ASN A 279 16.70 19.07 -7.21
C ASN A 279 15.21 18.69 -7.24
N LYS A 280 14.26 19.54 -6.82
CA LYS A 280 12.81 19.24 -6.75
C LYS A 280 12.51 17.95 -5.98
N PHE A 281 13.26 17.72 -4.91
CA PHE A 281 13.29 16.47 -4.15
C PHE A 281 13.25 16.78 -2.65
N LEU A 282 12.51 15.98 -1.90
CA LEU A 282 12.55 15.96 -0.45
C LEU A 282 12.68 14.52 0.04
N LYS A 283 13.71 14.24 0.85
CA LYS A 283 13.83 12.96 1.55
C LYS A 283 12.76 12.89 2.64
N LEU A 284 12.09 11.75 2.75
CA LEU A 284 11.24 11.47 3.91
C LEU A 284 12.11 11.40 5.18
N ASP A 285 11.94 12.38 6.05
CA ASP A 285 12.59 12.52 7.35
C ASP A 285 11.51 12.92 8.35
N GLU A 286 11.15 12.01 9.26
CA GLU A 286 10.06 12.17 10.22
C GLU A 286 10.27 13.36 11.19
N SER A 287 11.49 13.89 11.29
CA SER A 287 11.78 15.09 12.08
C SER A 287 11.36 16.41 11.39
N ARG A 288 11.13 16.38 10.08
CA ARG A 288 10.78 17.52 9.22
C ARG A 288 9.44 17.33 8.49
N VAL A 289 9.17 16.12 8.02
CA VAL A 289 8.02 15.78 7.17
C VAL A 289 7.00 14.98 7.95
N TYR A 290 5.75 15.43 7.94
CA TYR A 290 4.62 14.63 8.37
C TYR A 290 3.80 14.15 7.16
N VAL A 291 3.38 12.89 7.15
CA VAL A 291 2.61 12.29 6.04
C VAL A 291 1.17 12.06 6.48
N LEU A 292 0.25 12.74 5.81
CA LEU A 292 -1.18 12.84 6.14
C LEU A 292 -1.94 11.61 5.57
N ASN A 293 -1.67 10.43 6.14
CA ASN A 293 -2.00 9.11 5.54
C ASN A 293 -3.45 8.60 5.70
N THR A 294 -4.23 9.17 6.62
CA THR A 294 -5.58 8.69 6.99
C THR A 294 -6.64 9.72 6.62
N LEU A 295 -7.91 9.30 6.53
CA LEU A 295 -9.01 10.23 6.24
C LEU A 295 -9.24 11.23 7.40
N PHE A 296 -8.92 10.85 8.64
CA PHE A 296 -8.84 11.77 9.78
C PHE A 296 -7.83 12.92 9.59
N ASN A 297 -6.88 12.80 8.65
CA ASN A 297 -5.93 13.88 8.36
C ASN A 297 -6.48 14.93 7.37
N LEU A 298 -7.62 14.71 6.69
CA LEU A 298 -8.16 15.69 5.73
C LEU A 298 -8.51 17.06 6.37
N PRO A 299 -9.17 17.13 7.55
CA PRO A 299 -9.44 18.40 8.23
C PRO A 299 -8.17 19.20 8.55
N GLU A 300 -7.15 18.54 9.10
CA GLU A 300 -5.88 19.22 9.42
C GLU A 300 -5.06 19.57 8.19
N THR A 301 -5.14 18.79 7.12
CA THR A 301 -4.53 19.10 5.81
C THR A 301 -5.05 20.44 5.31
N TYR A 302 -6.37 20.62 5.30
CA TYR A 302 -6.98 21.88 4.88
C TYR A 302 -6.73 23.02 5.88
N LEU A 303 -6.80 22.74 7.19
CA LEU A 303 -6.56 23.76 8.22
C LEU A 303 -5.12 24.29 8.22
N LEU A 304 -4.12 23.46 7.94
CA LEU A 304 -2.74 23.89 7.76
C LEU A 304 -2.60 24.86 6.58
N ALA A 305 -3.29 24.59 5.46
CA ALA A 305 -3.36 25.53 4.33
C ALA A 305 -4.06 26.85 4.73
N CYS A 306 -5.22 26.79 5.38
CA CYS A 306 -5.94 27.98 5.86
C CYS A 306 -5.07 28.86 6.77
N LEU A 307 -4.36 28.25 7.73
CA LEU A 307 -3.51 28.97 8.68
C LEU A 307 -2.31 29.62 7.98
N VAL A 308 -1.59 28.88 7.11
CA VAL A 308 -0.45 29.43 6.36
C VAL A 308 -0.89 30.56 5.43
N ASP A 309 -2.05 30.43 4.79
CA ASP A 309 -2.63 31.48 3.95
C ASP A 309 -2.99 32.74 4.76
N PHE A 310 -3.80 32.58 5.82
CA PHE A 310 -4.21 33.65 6.71
C PHE A 310 -3.02 34.45 7.28
N PHE A 311 -2.00 33.75 7.78
CA PHE A 311 -0.81 34.41 8.32
C PHE A 311 0.11 35.01 7.25
N THR A 312 0.01 34.57 5.99
CA THR A 312 0.75 35.15 4.85
C THR A 312 0.08 36.41 4.32
N ASN A 313 -1.25 36.45 4.33
CA ASN A 313 -2.06 37.51 3.72
C ASN A 313 -2.56 38.58 4.72
N SER A 314 -2.44 38.35 6.04
CA SER A 314 -2.81 39.33 7.07
C SER A 314 -1.74 40.40 7.29
N SER A 315 -2.16 41.67 7.38
CA SER A 315 -1.28 42.83 7.58
C SER A 315 -0.63 42.93 8.96
N GLU A 316 -1.10 42.15 9.95
CA GLU A 316 -0.53 42.11 11.31
C GLU A 316 0.71 41.20 11.41
N PHE A 317 0.93 40.37 10.40
CA PHE A 317 1.92 39.29 10.40
C PHE A 317 2.94 39.49 9.28
N VAL A 318 4.20 39.13 9.53
CA VAL A 318 5.29 39.20 8.55
C VAL A 318 5.78 37.80 8.25
N ARG A 319 5.53 37.31 7.03
CA ARG A 319 6.08 36.05 6.52
C ARG A 319 7.61 36.09 6.51
N VAL A 320 8.24 35.04 7.03
CA VAL A 320 9.68 34.78 6.94
C VAL A 320 9.92 33.37 6.41
N GLU A 321 11.15 33.04 5.98
CA GLU A 321 11.48 31.76 5.32
C GLU A 321 10.94 30.51 6.04
N ARG A 322 10.95 30.52 7.38
CA ARG A 322 10.64 29.34 8.23
C ARG A 322 9.45 29.53 9.16
N GLY A 323 8.63 30.56 8.93
CA GLY A 323 7.47 30.84 9.75
C GLY A 323 6.92 32.24 9.58
N ILE A 324 6.29 32.74 10.63
CA ILE A 324 5.60 34.02 10.67
C ILE A 324 6.06 34.79 11.90
N LYS A 325 6.31 36.10 11.73
CA LYS A 325 6.66 37.02 12.81
C LYS A 325 5.50 37.94 13.14
N ALA A 326 5.18 38.11 14.43
CA ALA A 326 4.22 39.11 14.91
C ALA A 326 4.83 39.85 16.11
N GLY A 327 5.13 41.15 15.94
CA GLY A 327 5.95 41.88 16.91
C GLY A 327 7.30 41.18 17.11
N ASP A 328 7.65 40.86 18.35
CA ASP A 328 8.87 40.11 18.70
C ASP A 328 8.70 38.58 18.67
N PHE A 329 7.48 38.06 18.48
CA PHE A 329 7.21 36.62 18.47
C PHE A 329 7.47 36.01 17.09
N LEU A 330 8.10 34.83 17.08
CA LEU A 330 8.34 34.02 15.87
C LEU A 330 7.59 32.69 15.99
N PHE A 331 6.58 32.50 15.14
CA PHE A 331 5.82 31.27 15.00
C PHE A 331 6.41 30.46 13.83
N THR A 332 7.18 29.42 14.14
CA THR A 332 7.70 28.52 13.08
C THR A 332 6.57 27.68 12.50
N TYR A 333 6.67 27.28 11.23
CA TYR A 333 5.69 26.35 10.64
C TYR A 333 5.63 25.01 11.39
N LYS A 334 6.76 24.59 11.99
CA LYS A 334 6.84 23.42 12.88
C LYS A 334 6.02 23.57 14.16
N SER A 335 6.10 24.72 14.84
CA SER A 335 5.28 24.99 16.03
C SER A 335 3.80 25.10 15.68
N ILE A 336 3.44 25.73 14.56
CA ILE A 336 2.04 25.79 14.09
C ILE A 336 1.50 24.39 13.82
N PHE A 337 2.28 23.55 13.13
CA PHE A 337 1.92 22.15 12.89
C PHE A 337 1.78 21.34 14.19
N GLN A 338 2.69 21.54 15.15
CA GLN A 338 2.59 20.89 16.47
C GLN A 338 1.32 21.32 17.22
N ASP A 339 0.90 22.57 17.11
CA ASP A 339 -0.33 23.07 17.74
C ASP A 339 -1.58 22.50 17.08
N VAL A 340 -1.63 22.44 15.75
CA VAL A 340 -2.69 21.75 15.00
C VAL A 340 -2.76 20.28 15.39
N ARG A 341 -1.63 19.55 15.41
CA ARG A 341 -1.59 18.15 15.83
C ARG A 341 -2.08 17.95 17.26
N ARG A 342 -1.64 18.79 18.21
CA ARG A 342 -2.12 18.74 19.61
C ARG A 342 -3.62 19.03 19.73
N ALA A 343 -4.15 19.95 18.91
CA ALA A 343 -5.58 20.24 18.87
C ALA A 343 -6.39 19.08 18.27
N VAL A 344 -5.93 18.47 17.17
CA VAL A 344 -6.52 17.29 16.53
C VAL A 344 -6.54 16.10 17.49
N ASP A 345 -5.41 15.79 18.13
CA ASP A 345 -5.30 14.68 19.08
C ASP A 345 -6.25 14.91 20.27
N TRP A 346 -6.27 16.11 20.85
CA TRP A 346 -7.21 16.46 21.92
C TRP A 346 -8.68 16.34 21.50
N VAL A 347 -9.04 16.76 20.27
CA VAL A 347 -10.41 16.64 19.75
C VAL A 347 -10.85 15.17 19.60
N HIS A 348 -9.93 14.24 19.31
CA HIS A 348 -10.21 12.81 19.19
C HIS A 348 -10.15 12.04 20.54
N SER A 349 -9.37 12.52 21.52
CA SER A 349 -9.26 11.90 22.84
C SER A 349 -10.29 12.42 23.86
N ASP A 350 -10.22 13.71 24.17
CA ASP A 350 -10.89 14.34 25.32
C ASP A 350 -11.99 15.33 24.88
N GLY A 351 -12.02 15.66 23.59
CA GLY A 351 -12.93 16.64 23.00
C GLY A 351 -14.29 16.08 22.58
N ASP A 352 -15.05 16.96 21.94
CA ASP A 352 -16.47 16.75 21.63
C ASP A 352 -16.75 15.84 20.42
N LEU A 353 -15.74 15.43 19.65
CA LEU A 353 -15.92 14.76 18.35
C LEU A 353 -16.77 13.49 18.50
N LYS A 354 -16.28 12.52 19.27
CA LYS A 354 -16.96 11.25 19.53
C LYS A 354 -18.40 11.46 20.02
N ARG A 355 -18.60 12.37 20.98
CA ARG A 355 -19.91 12.67 21.57
C ARG A 355 -20.89 13.26 20.55
N ARG A 356 -20.45 14.20 19.69
CA ARG A 356 -21.31 14.77 18.64
C ARG A 356 -21.60 13.77 17.52
N THR A 357 -20.64 12.88 17.22
CA THR A 357 -20.83 11.78 16.28
C THR A 357 -21.90 10.81 16.78
N THR A 358 -21.83 10.34 18.03
CA THR A 358 -22.78 9.34 18.54
C THR A 358 -24.16 9.92 18.84
N GLN A 359 -24.26 11.23 19.10
CA GLN A 359 -25.54 11.96 19.15
C GLN A 359 -26.27 12.04 17.80
N ASN A 360 -25.61 11.83 16.65
CA ASN A 360 -26.23 11.89 15.32
C ASN A 360 -25.60 10.90 14.32
N MET A 361 -25.61 9.61 14.67
CA MET A 361 -24.89 8.58 13.91
C MET A 361 -25.33 8.49 12.44
N ALA A 362 -26.63 8.65 12.15
CA ALA A 362 -27.14 8.60 10.79
C ALA A 362 -26.61 9.73 9.88
N HIS A 363 -26.24 10.87 10.44
CA HIS A 363 -25.62 11.95 9.67
C HIS A 363 -24.13 11.71 9.43
N TYR A 364 -23.44 11.04 10.35
CA TYR A 364 -21.97 10.92 10.34
C TYR A 364 -21.41 9.56 9.92
N VAL A 365 -22.17 8.46 9.99
CA VAL A 365 -21.69 7.09 9.80
C VAL A 365 -22.57 6.36 8.79
N LYS A 366 -21.96 5.78 7.75
CA LYS A 366 -22.66 4.93 6.78
C LYS A 366 -23.05 3.60 7.42
N LYS A 367 -24.29 3.19 7.22
CA LYS A 367 -24.86 1.94 7.74
C LYS A 367 -25.34 1.08 6.57
N ASP A 368 -24.74 -0.11 6.42
CA ASP A 368 -25.05 -1.03 5.33
C ASP A 368 -25.48 -2.40 5.86
N LYS A 369 -26.70 -2.80 5.51
CA LYS A 369 -27.33 -4.07 5.91
C LYS A 369 -26.58 -5.34 5.46
N ARG A 370 -25.62 -5.21 4.54
CA ARG A 370 -24.76 -6.32 4.07
C ARG A 370 -23.64 -6.65 5.04
N LEU A 371 -23.28 -5.75 5.96
CA LEU A 371 -22.14 -5.95 6.86
C LEU A 371 -22.32 -7.20 7.76
N PRO A 372 -23.46 -7.40 8.46
CA PRO A 372 -23.71 -8.64 9.21
C PRO A 372 -23.64 -9.90 8.34
N THR A 373 -24.18 -9.83 7.11
CA THR A 373 -24.16 -10.94 6.13
C THR A 373 -22.74 -11.33 5.72
N VAL A 374 -21.88 -10.36 5.40
CA VAL A 374 -20.48 -10.62 4.99
C VAL A 374 -19.71 -11.28 6.13
N LEU A 375 -19.82 -10.76 7.35
CA LEU A 375 -19.11 -11.31 8.50
C LEU A 375 -19.61 -12.72 8.87
N SER A 376 -20.92 -12.98 8.77
CA SER A 376 -21.43 -14.34 8.98
C SER A 376 -20.88 -15.33 7.95
N ARG A 377 -20.89 -14.96 6.66
CA ARG A 377 -20.40 -15.84 5.58
C ARG A 377 -18.89 -16.15 5.69
N ILE A 378 -18.09 -15.24 6.24
CA ILE A 378 -16.67 -15.53 6.55
C ILE A 378 -16.57 -16.59 7.66
N ARG A 379 -17.41 -16.51 8.71
CA ARG A 379 -17.45 -17.53 9.77
C ARG A 379 -17.95 -18.87 9.25
N GLU A 380 -18.94 -18.86 8.36
CA GLU A 380 -19.48 -20.05 7.69
C GLU A 380 -18.46 -20.75 6.81
N SER A 381 -17.43 -20.06 6.31
CA SER A 381 -16.29 -20.68 5.61
C SER A 381 -15.28 -21.37 6.54
N GLY A 382 -15.56 -21.45 7.85
CA GLY A 382 -14.67 -22.02 8.87
C GLY A 382 -13.59 -21.07 9.38
N ALA A 383 -13.49 -19.85 8.84
CA ALA A 383 -12.52 -18.85 9.28
C ALA A 383 -12.98 -18.13 10.55
N LYS A 384 -12.02 -17.66 11.36
CA LYS A 384 -12.28 -16.89 12.59
C LYS A 384 -12.14 -15.40 12.35
N LEU A 385 -12.92 -14.62 13.10
CA LEU A 385 -12.96 -13.17 12.99
C LEU A 385 -12.34 -12.49 14.20
N PHE A 386 -11.58 -11.42 13.97
CA PHE A 386 -11.15 -10.52 15.04
C PHE A 386 -11.29 -9.05 14.68
N MET A 387 -11.52 -8.21 15.68
CA MET A 387 -11.43 -6.76 15.56
C MET A 387 -10.21 -6.26 16.35
N LEU A 388 -9.44 -5.36 15.73
CA LEU A 388 -8.23 -4.77 16.28
C LEU A 388 -8.23 -3.27 15.94
N THR A 389 -8.73 -2.45 16.85
CA THR A 389 -8.94 -1.02 16.63
C THR A 389 -8.19 -0.13 17.62
N ASN A 390 -7.86 1.09 17.18
CA ASN A 390 -7.26 2.12 18.02
C ASN A 390 -8.28 2.84 18.91
N SER A 391 -9.57 2.78 18.58
CA SER A 391 -10.65 3.37 19.37
C SER A 391 -10.83 2.65 20.72
N ASP A 392 -11.36 3.38 21.70
CA ASP A 392 -11.70 2.85 23.03
C ASP A 392 -12.99 2.02 22.99
N TYR A 393 -13.24 1.21 24.03
CA TYR A 393 -14.41 0.33 24.06
C TYR A 393 -15.76 1.07 24.04
N THR A 394 -15.88 2.22 24.69
CA THR A 394 -17.17 2.92 24.80
C THR A 394 -17.60 3.41 23.43
N TYR A 395 -16.71 4.13 22.74
CA TYR A 395 -16.95 4.60 21.38
C TYR A 395 -17.14 3.44 20.40
N THR A 396 -16.29 2.41 20.50
CA THR A 396 -16.40 1.19 19.68
C THR A 396 -17.75 0.51 19.85
N ASN A 397 -18.26 0.39 21.09
CA ASN A 397 -19.53 -0.26 21.35
C ASN A 397 -20.72 0.58 20.85
N GLU A 398 -20.69 1.91 20.92
CA GLU A 398 -21.73 2.77 20.33
C GLU A 398 -21.74 2.65 18.79
N ILE A 399 -20.58 2.83 18.13
CA ILE A 399 -20.42 2.69 16.67
C ILE A 399 -20.87 1.31 16.18
N MET A 400 -20.35 0.23 16.78
CA MET A 400 -20.64 -1.13 16.34
C MET A 400 -22.06 -1.57 16.68
N THR A 401 -22.69 -1.03 17.75
CA THR A 401 -24.12 -1.26 17.97
C THR A 401 -24.94 -0.60 16.87
N TYR A 402 -24.67 0.66 16.54
CA TYR A 402 -25.35 1.34 15.45
C TYR A 402 -25.18 0.63 14.09
N LEU A 403 -23.98 0.17 13.76
CA LEU A 403 -23.72 -0.55 12.50
C LEU A 403 -24.48 -1.88 12.35
N PHE A 404 -24.87 -2.52 13.46
CA PHE A 404 -25.55 -3.83 13.46
C PHE A 404 -27.03 -3.76 13.84
N GLU A 405 -27.52 -2.61 14.31
CA GLU A 405 -28.90 -2.37 14.71
C GLU A 405 -29.85 -2.43 13.49
N PHE A 406 -30.24 -3.65 13.14
CA PHE A 406 -31.25 -4.01 12.16
C PHE A 406 -32.30 -4.90 12.83
N PRO A 407 -33.54 -5.01 12.29
CA PRO A 407 -34.56 -5.89 12.88
C PRO A 407 -34.23 -7.40 12.73
N HIS A 408 -33.13 -7.75 12.05
CA HIS A 408 -32.72 -9.10 11.72
C HIS A 408 -31.21 -9.31 11.91
N GLY A 409 -30.78 -10.57 11.88
CA GLY A 409 -29.38 -10.99 11.95
C GLY A 409 -28.64 -10.88 10.61
N ALA A 410 -27.84 -11.88 10.27
CA ALA A 410 -27.06 -11.91 9.02
C ALA A 410 -27.97 -12.04 7.78
N ASN A 411 -29.11 -12.71 7.94
CA ASN A 411 -30.17 -12.87 6.95
C ASN A 411 -31.49 -12.29 7.51
N PRO A 412 -32.45 -11.86 6.66
CA PRO A 412 -33.74 -11.32 7.11
C PRO A 412 -34.56 -12.25 8.01
N ASP A 413 -34.37 -13.57 7.88
CA ASP A 413 -35.08 -14.60 8.63
C ASP A 413 -34.44 -14.91 10.00
N GLU A 414 -33.25 -14.35 10.29
CA GLU A 414 -32.56 -14.52 11.57
C GLU A 414 -32.93 -13.42 12.56
N PRO A 415 -32.99 -13.71 13.87
CA PRO A 415 -33.14 -12.67 14.89
C PRO A 415 -31.90 -11.75 14.93
N HIS A 416 -32.11 -10.49 15.31
CA HIS A 416 -31.02 -9.55 15.59
C HIS A 416 -30.01 -10.11 16.60
N ARG A 417 -28.72 -9.85 16.35
CA ARG A 417 -27.60 -10.35 17.15
C ARG A 417 -26.68 -9.21 17.56
N ASP A 418 -26.20 -9.24 18.80
CA ASP A 418 -25.18 -8.30 19.28
C ASP A 418 -23.90 -8.43 18.42
N TRP A 419 -23.36 -7.29 17.99
CA TRP A 419 -22.17 -7.17 17.13
C TRP A 419 -20.97 -7.96 17.66
N LYS A 420 -20.82 -8.09 18.99
CA LYS A 420 -19.71 -8.82 19.63
C LYS A 420 -19.75 -10.31 19.27
N THR A 421 -20.93 -10.87 18.98
CA THR A 421 -21.10 -12.29 18.61
C THR A 421 -20.62 -12.62 17.19
N TYR A 422 -20.25 -11.62 16.38
CA TYR A 422 -19.63 -11.83 15.08
C TYR A 422 -18.11 -12.03 15.19
N PHE A 423 -17.47 -11.61 16.28
CA PHE A 423 -16.02 -11.69 16.46
C PHE A 423 -15.63 -12.74 17.50
N ASP A 424 -14.61 -13.53 17.21
CA ASP A 424 -14.03 -14.50 18.15
C ASP A 424 -13.07 -13.82 19.13
N VAL A 425 -12.43 -12.73 18.71
CA VAL A 425 -11.56 -11.87 19.53
C VAL A 425 -11.81 -10.40 19.24
N ILE A 426 -11.91 -9.57 20.29
CA ILE A 426 -12.06 -8.12 20.16
C ILE A 426 -10.94 -7.44 20.97
N VAL A 427 -10.16 -6.58 20.30
CA VAL A 427 -9.10 -5.76 20.89
C VAL A 427 -9.34 -4.30 20.55
N VAL A 428 -9.56 -3.48 21.58
CA VAL A 428 -9.66 -2.01 21.54
C VAL A 428 -8.34 -1.38 22.02
N ASP A 429 -8.21 -0.06 21.93
CA ASP A 429 -7.02 0.69 22.38
C ASP A 429 -5.69 0.13 21.83
N ALA A 430 -5.69 -0.46 20.63
CA ALA A 430 -4.55 -1.24 20.13
C ALA A 430 -3.26 -0.42 19.98
N ARG A 431 -3.37 0.91 19.77
CA ARG A 431 -2.26 1.85 19.52
C ARG A 431 -1.37 1.45 18.34
N LYS A 432 -1.95 0.92 17.26
CA LYS A 432 -1.27 0.72 15.98
C LYS A 432 -0.64 2.06 15.53
N PRO A 433 0.64 2.10 15.09
CA PRO A 433 1.47 0.96 14.73
C PRO A 433 2.23 0.26 15.87
N LEU A 434 2.24 0.82 17.10
CA LEU A 434 3.00 0.27 18.24
C LEU A 434 2.62 -1.17 18.54
N PHE A 435 1.34 -1.54 18.36
CA PHE A 435 0.83 -2.92 18.47
C PHE A 435 1.68 -3.96 17.73
N PHE A 436 2.16 -3.64 16.53
CA PHE A 436 2.91 -4.58 15.69
C PHE A 436 4.37 -4.76 16.14
N ASP A 437 4.87 -3.79 16.90
CA ASP A 437 6.21 -3.70 17.47
C ASP A 437 6.22 -4.27 18.92
N GLU A 438 6.65 -3.50 19.93
CA GLU A 438 6.58 -3.88 21.35
C GLU A 438 5.14 -3.97 21.93
N GLY A 439 4.21 -3.17 21.39
CA GLY A 439 2.83 -3.07 21.88
C GLY A 439 2.71 -2.46 23.29
N THR A 440 1.69 -2.91 24.02
CA THR A 440 1.38 -2.45 25.39
C THR A 440 0.92 -3.62 26.28
N VAL A 441 0.71 -3.37 27.57
CA VAL A 441 0.15 -4.38 28.50
C VAL A 441 -1.28 -4.74 28.07
N LEU A 442 -1.54 -6.03 27.85
CA LEU A 442 -2.90 -6.52 27.56
C LEU A 442 -3.78 -6.47 28.81
N ARG A 443 -4.92 -5.79 28.69
CA ARG A 443 -5.93 -5.65 29.75
C ARG A 443 -7.26 -6.23 29.27
N GLN A 444 -8.12 -6.59 30.22
CA GLN A 444 -9.51 -6.98 29.94
C GLN A 444 -10.43 -5.80 30.23
N VAL A 445 -11.38 -5.55 29.34
CA VAL A 445 -12.43 -4.54 29.54
C VAL A 445 -13.57 -5.15 30.36
N ASP A 446 -14.11 -4.40 31.31
CA ASP A 446 -15.44 -4.68 31.86
C ASP A 446 -16.50 -4.08 30.91
N THR A 447 -17.14 -4.94 30.13
CA THR A 447 -18.11 -4.54 29.10
C THR A 447 -19.37 -3.87 29.65
N LYS A 448 -19.60 -3.90 30.97
CA LYS A 448 -20.72 -3.19 31.63
C LYS A 448 -20.40 -1.74 31.98
N THR A 449 -19.14 -1.44 32.27
CA THR A 449 -18.70 -0.11 32.75
C THR A 449 -17.77 0.61 31.76
N GLY A 450 -17.25 -0.11 30.76
CA GLY A 450 -16.19 0.35 29.85
C GLY A 450 -14.81 0.44 30.51
N ALA A 451 -14.69 0.20 31.82
CA ALA A 451 -13.44 0.35 32.54
C ALA A 451 -12.47 -0.82 32.29
N LEU A 452 -11.16 -0.53 32.32
CA LEU A 452 -10.13 -1.56 32.25
C LEU A 452 -9.96 -2.23 33.62
N LYS A 453 -10.11 -3.55 33.68
CA LYS A 453 -9.93 -4.31 34.93
C LYS A 453 -8.51 -4.13 35.46
N ILE A 454 -8.38 -4.00 36.78
CA ILE A 454 -7.09 -3.88 37.46
C ILE A 454 -6.44 -5.27 37.51
N GLY A 455 -5.31 -5.41 36.81
CA GLY A 455 -4.61 -6.68 36.61
C GLY A 455 -4.29 -6.96 35.15
N THR A 456 -3.17 -7.62 34.90
CA THR A 456 -2.82 -8.17 33.58
C THR A 456 -3.64 -9.44 33.34
N HIS A 457 -4.11 -9.66 32.11
CA HIS A 457 -4.74 -10.94 31.77
C HIS A 457 -3.66 -12.02 31.55
N ILE A 458 -3.56 -12.99 32.45
CA ILE A 458 -2.52 -14.05 32.45
C ILE A 458 -3.03 -15.37 31.81
N GLY A 459 -4.23 -15.38 31.23
CA GLY A 459 -4.84 -16.55 30.58
C GLY A 459 -4.86 -16.51 29.04
N PRO A 460 -5.26 -17.60 28.38
CA PRO A 460 -5.61 -17.60 26.95
C PRO A 460 -6.87 -16.77 26.69
N LEU A 461 -6.99 -16.17 25.50
CA LEU A 461 -8.16 -15.38 25.12
C LEU A 461 -9.45 -16.21 25.26
N GLN A 462 -10.45 -15.61 25.92
CA GLN A 462 -11.73 -16.26 26.20
C GLN A 462 -12.81 -15.72 25.26
N PRO A 463 -13.67 -16.58 24.67
CA PRO A 463 -14.78 -16.15 23.83
C PRO A 463 -15.69 -15.13 24.55
N GLY A 464 -16.17 -14.14 23.81
CA GLY A 464 -17.06 -13.09 24.33
C GLY A 464 -16.40 -12.08 25.28
N GLN A 465 -15.08 -12.16 25.52
CA GLN A 465 -14.34 -11.12 26.25
C GLN A 465 -13.79 -10.06 25.30
N VAL A 466 -13.71 -8.83 25.83
CA VAL A 466 -13.10 -7.70 25.14
C VAL A 466 -11.79 -7.35 25.82
N TYR A 467 -10.76 -7.11 25.01
CA TYR A 467 -9.41 -6.82 25.45
C TYR A 467 -9.00 -5.40 25.03
N SER A 468 -8.04 -4.82 25.75
CA SER A 468 -7.51 -3.48 25.50
C SER A 468 -5.97 -3.53 25.45
N GLY A 469 -5.39 -2.86 24.45
CA GLY A 469 -3.95 -2.82 24.24
C GLY A 469 -3.35 -4.15 23.78
N GLY A 470 -2.26 -4.57 24.40
CA GLY A 470 -1.52 -5.78 24.01
C GLY A 470 -0.50 -5.55 22.89
N SER A 471 0.03 -6.65 22.36
CA SER A 471 0.97 -6.67 21.22
C SER A 471 0.63 -7.79 20.24
N CYS A 472 1.06 -7.63 18.99
CA CYS A 472 0.83 -8.61 17.93
C CYS A 472 1.51 -9.96 18.23
N GLU A 473 2.65 -9.97 18.92
CA GLU A 473 3.28 -11.23 19.34
C GLU A 473 2.39 -12.00 20.33
N LEU A 474 1.86 -11.31 21.34
CA LEU A 474 0.97 -11.92 22.33
C LEU A 474 -0.35 -12.37 21.69
N PHE A 475 -0.92 -11.53 20.82
CA PHE A 475 -2.11 -11.85 20.05
C PHE A 475 -1.93 -13.10 19.18
N THR A 476 -0.83 -13.16 18.41
CA THR A 476 -0.50 -14.31 17.54
C THR A 476 -0.33 -15.60 18.33
N LYS A 477 0.28 -15.56 19.53
CA LYS A 477 0.38 -16.72 20.43
C LYS A 477 -0.99 -17.25 20.87
N PHE A 478 -1.97 -16.38 21.07
CA PHE A 478 -3.30 -16.79 21.49
C PHE A 478 -4.18 -17.31 20.35
N ILE A 479 -4.08 -16.74 19.14
CA ILE A 479 -4.82 -17.25 17.97
C ILE A 479 -4.10 -18.44 17.29
N ASN A 480 -2.84 -18.70 17.64
CA ASN A 480 -2.00 -19.76 17.06
C ASN A 480 -2.00 -19.76 15.52
N ALA A 481 -1.81 -18.58 14.93
CA ALA A 481 -1.82 -18.36 13.48
C ALA A 481 -0.41 -18.13 12.93
N LYS A 482 -0.07 -18.70 11.77
CA LYS A 482 1.09 -18.30 10.97
C LYS A 482 0.77 -16.96 10.28
N GLY A 483 1.78 -16.18 9.91
CA GLY A 483 1.56 -14.86 9.29
C GLY A 483 0.66 -14.89 8.05
N LYS A 484 0.88 -15.87 7.15
CA LYS A 484 0.07 -16.04 5.92
C LYS A 484 -1.38 -16.50 6.18
N ASP A 485 -1.71 -17.02 7.37
CA ASP A 485 -3.07 -17.45 7.72
C ASP A 485 -4.02 -16.26 7.98
N VAL A 486 -3.46 -15.05 8.16
CA VAL A 486 -4.20 -13.84 8.54
C VAL A 486 -4.38 -12.91 7.34
N LEU A 487 -5.62 -12.52 7.05
CA LEU A 487 -5.95 -11.36 6.21
C LEU A 487 -6.39 -10.20 7.10
N TYR A 488 -5.57 -9.16 7.18
CA TYR A 488 -5.89 -7.94 7.92
C TYR A 488 -6.42 -6.85 6.98
N VAL A 489 -7.55 -6.29 7.37
CA VAL A 489 -8.35 -5.30 6.63
C VAL A 489 -8.30 -3.97 7.38
N GLY A 490 -7.88 -2.89 6.72
CA GLY A 490 -7.77 -1.54 7.31
C GLY A 490 -7.57 -0.45 6.26
N ASP A 491 -7.83 0.81 6.61
CA ASP A 491 -7.64 1.97 5.72
C ASP A 491 -6.24 2.63 5.85
N HIS A 492 -5.59 2.44 7.01
CA HIS A 492 -4.34 3.11 7.32
C HIS A 492 -3.15 2.39 6.67
N ILE A 493 -2.77 2.86 5.48
CA ILE A 493 -1.67 2.31 4.65
C ILE A 493 -0.36 2.07 5.43
N PHE A 494 -0.02 2.91 6.39
CA PHE A 494 1.16 2.73 7.25
C PHE A 494 0.87 1.87 8.48
N GLY A 495 -0.12 2.30 9.30
CA GLY A 495 -0.44 1.70 10.59
C GLY A 495 -0.89 0.23 10.51
N ASP A 496 -1.77 -0.07 9.55
CA ASP A 496 -2.38 -1.39 9.39
C ASP A 496 -1.64 -2.23 8.37
N ILE A 497 -1.42 -1.68 7.17
CA ILE A 497 -1.02 -2.47 6.01
C ILE A 497 0.50 -2.66 5.96
N LEU A 498 1.28 -1.57 5.93
CA LEU A 498 2.74 -1.65 5.83
C LEU A 498 3.35 -2.38 7.04
N LYS A 499 2.92 -2.05 8.26
CA LYS A 499 3.49 -2.61 9.49
C LYS A 499 3.15 -4.09 9.68
N SER A 500 1.90 -4.51 9.49
CA SER A 500 1.54 -5.94 9.55
C SER A 500 2.25 -6.76 8.47
N LYS A 501 2.32 -6.24 7.23
CA LYS A 501 3.01 -6.90 6.12
C LYS A 501 4.51 -7.09 6.38
N LYS A 502 5.21 -6.02 6.79
CA LYS A 502 6.67 -6.06 6.99
C LYS A 502 7.10 -6.84 8.23
N ILE A 503 6.39 -6.70 9.34
CA ILE A 503 6.85 -7.24 10.63
C ILE A 503 6.37 -8.68 10.83
N ARG A 504 5.17 -9.04 10.34
CA ARG A 504 4.51 -10.33 10.63
C ARG A 504 4.15 -11.15 9.39
N GLY A 505 4.36 -10.61 8.18
CA GLY A 505 4.05 -11.33 6.94
C GLY A 505 2.55 -11.55 6.70
N TRP A 506 1.68 -10.76 7.34
CA TRP A 506 0.22 -10.86 7.18
C TRP A 506 -0.20 -10.62 5.73
N ARG A 507 -1.30 -11.25 5.31
CA ARG A 507 -2.01 -10.89 4.09
C ARG A 507 -2.78 -9.60 4.36
N THR A 508 -2.91 -8.74 3.35
CA THR A 508 -3.37 -7.36 3.57
C THR A 508 -4.44 -6.94 2.56
N PHE A 509 -5.53 -6.38 3.09
CA PHE A 509 -6.61 -5.75 2.33
C PHE A 509 -6.66 -4.27 2.73
N LEU A 510 -6.31 -3.38 1.80
CA LEU A 510 -6.45 -1.94 2.03
C LEU A 510 -7.86 -1.45 1.63
N ILE A 511 -8.52 -0.72 2.53
CA ILE A 511 -9.74 0.03 2.23
C ILE A 511 -9.38 1.45 1.78
N VAL A 512 -9.94 1.88 0.66
CA VAL A 512 -9.72 3.22 0.08
C VAL A 512 -11.08 3.80 -0.31
N PRO A 513 -11.84 4.42 0.61
CA PRO A 513 -13.18 4.93 0.33
C PRO A 513 -13.23 5.92 -0.84
N GLU A 514 -12.16 6.69 -1.04
CA GLU A 514 -12.04 7.65 -2.16
C GLU A 514 -12.06 6.96 -3.54
N LEU A 515 -11.78 5.65 -3.60
CA LEU A 515 -11.70 4.88 -4.83
C LEU A 515 -13.01 4.89 -5.62
N VAL A 516 -14.17 5.07 -4.97
CA VAL A 516 -15.47 5.21 -5.67
C VAL A 516 -15.45 6.43 -6.61
N ARG A 517 -15.02 7.59 -6.10
CA ARG A 517 -14.92 8.83 -6.89
C ARG A 517 -13.77 8.75 -7.90
N GLU A 518 -12.62 8.23 -7.49
CA GLU A 518 -11.47 8.04 -8.38
C GLU A 518 -11.82 7.16 -9.59
N LEU A 519 -12.57 6.06 -9.42
CA LEU A 519 -12.97 5.18 -10.51
C LEU A 519 -13.98 5.82 -11.47
N HIS A 520 -14.87 6.67 -10.96
CA HIS A 520 -15.81 7.43 -11.78
C HIS A 520 -15.06 8.45 -12.64
N VAL A 521 -14.26 9.33 -12.02
CA VAL A 521 -13.45 10.33 -12.74
C VAL A 521 -12.47 9.65 -13.72
N TRP A 522 -11.86 8.52 -13.36
CA TRP A 522 -10.98 7.76 -14.25
C TRP A 522 -11.68 7.21 -15.49
N THR A 523 -12.95 6.80 -15.37
CA THR A 523 -13.76 6.32 -16.49
C THR A 523 -14.23 7.48 -17.37
N ASP A 524 -14.78 8.53 -16.76
CA ASP A 524 -15.35 9.68 -17.45
C ASP A 524 -14.26 10.48 -18.21
N GLU A 525 -13.11 10.72 -17.56
CA GLU A 525 -11.98 11.49 -18.11
C GLU A 525 -10.94 10.62 -18.83
N CYS A 526 -11.31 9.39 -19.22
CA CYS A 526 -10.40 8.45 -19.87
C CYS A 526 -9.74 9.02 -21.15
N GLN A 527 -10.41 9.96 -21.82
CA GLN A 527 -9.90 10.65 -23.01
C GLN A 527 -8.66 11.51 -22.69
N LEU A 528 -8.62 12.20 -21.55
CA LEU A 528 -7.45 12.99 -21.13
C LEU A 528 -6.24 12.10 -20.84
N PHE A 529 -6.47 10.91 -20.25
CA PHE A 529 -5.40 9.95 -20.02
C PHE A 529 -4.88 9.34 -21.33
N ALA A 530 -5.77 9.02 -22.27
CA ALA A 530 -5.40 8.55 -23.61
C ALA A 530 -4.65 9.63 -24.42
N GLU A 531 -5.07 10.90 -24.32
CA GLU A 531 -4.34 12.03 -24.92
C GLU A 531 -2.92 12.15 -24.33
N LEU A 532 -2.79 12.10 -23.00
CA LEU A 532 -1.50 12.14 -22.32
C LEU A 532 -0.56 11.00 -22.77
N GLN A 533 -1.08 9.77 -22.85
CA GLN A 533 -0.32 8.62 -23.35
C GLN A 533 0.10 8.80 -24.81
N ASN A 534 -0.76 9.35 -25.67
CA ASN A 534 -0.43 9.66 -27.06
C ASN A 534 0.63 10.77 -27.19
N LEU A 535 0.66 11.75 -26.28
CA LEU A 535 1.70 12.78 -26.23
C LEU A 535 3.05 12.21 -25.77
N ASP A 536 3.06 11.28 -24.80
CA ASP A 536 4.25 10.55 -24.37
C ASP A 536 4.81 9.64 -25.49
N ILE A 537 3.95 8.99 -26.29
CA ILE A 537 4.37 8.21 -27.48
C ILE A 537 5.01 9.14 -28.52
N LYS A 538 4.37 10.26 -28.86
CA LYS A 538 4.92 11.27 -29.80
C LYS A 538 6.28 11.81 -29.33
N LEU A 539 6.47 11.96 -28.01
CA LEU A 539 7.76 12.36 -27.45
C LEU A 539 8.82 11.27 -27.66
N GLY A 540 8.46 10.00 -27.53
CA GLY A 540 9.31 8.86 -27.89
C GLY A 540 9.69 8.85 -29.36
N ASP A 541 8.72 9.02 -30.27
CA ASP A 541 8.95 9.01 -31.72
C ASP A 541 9.91 10.12 -32.19
N LEU A 542 9.88 11.30 -31.58
CA LEU A 542 10.82 12.40 -31.87
C LEU A 542 12.29 12.06 -31.53
N TYR A 543 12.53 11.10 -30.64
CA TYR A 543 13.86 10.64 -30.24
C TYR A 543 14.22 9.24 -30.76
N ARG A 544 13.27 8.49 -31.30
CA ARG A 544 13.40 7.07 -31.67
C ARG A 544 14.61 6.79 -32.58
N ASP A 545 14.79 7.64 -33.58
CA ASP A 545 15.80 7.46 -34.64
C ASP A 545 17.09 8.28 -34.37
N LEU A 546 17.26 8.79 -33.14
CA LEU A 546 18.45 9.53 -32.71
C LEU A 546 19.37 8.65 -31.85
N ASP A 547 20.64 8.57 -32.24
CA ASP A 547 21.67 7.84 -31.50
C ASP A 547 22.61 8.77 -30.72
N SER A 548 23.66 8.21 -30.11
CA SER A 548 24.67 8.98 -29.36
C SER A 548 25.55 9.91 -30.22
N SER A 549 25.46 9.84 -31.55
CA SER A 549 26.16 10.72 -32.48
C SER A 549 25.33 11.97 -32.86
N ALA A 550 24.03 11.99 -32.54
CA ALA A 550 23.12 13.07 -32.88
C ALA A 550 23.55 14.42 -32.28
N LYS A 551 23.87 15.38 -33.15
CA LYS A 551 24.26 16.75 -32.78
C LYS A 551 23.08 17.74 -32.77
N PHE A 552 21.95 17.34 -33.35
CA PHE A 552 20.70 18.10 -33.33
C PHE A 552 19.82 17.63 -32.17
N LYS A 553 19.12 18.58 -31.55
CA LYS A 553 18.15 18.32 -30.49
C LYS A 553 16.75 18.74 -30.99
N PRO A 554 15.76 17.83 -31.06
CA PRO A 554 14.39 18.18 -31.38
C PRO A 554 13.84 19.28 -30.46
N ASP A 555 13.10 20.24 -31.02
CA ASP A 555 12.32 21.14 -30.18
C ASP A 555 11.06 20.42 -29.69
N ILE A 556 10.99 20.29 -28.36
CA ILE A 556 9.90 19.63 -27.64
C ILE A 556 9.11 20.64 -26.79
N SER A 557 9.31 21.95 -26.99
CA SER A 557 8.71 23.00 -26.17
C SER A 557 7.18 23.02 -26.28
N GLN A 558 6.64 22.89 -27.50
CA GLN A 558 5.20 22.78 -27.73
C GLN A 558 4.63 21.50 -27.10
N LEU A 559 5.25 20.34 -27.37
CA LEU A 559 4.81 19.05 -26.84
C LEU A 559 4.82 19.00 -25.31
N ARG A 560 5.85 19.57 -24.67
CA ARG A 560 5.94 19.72 -23.21
C ARG A 560 4.84 20.62 -22.63
N ASN A 561 4.46 21.68 -23.34
CA ASN A 561 3.33 22.52 -22.93
C ASN A 561 2.03 21.70 -23.00
N CYS A 562 1.75 21.00 -24.11
CA CYS A 562 0.58 20.13 -24.22
C CYS A 562 0.52 19.06 -23.11
N ILE A 563 1.63 18.37 -22.83
CA ILE A 563 1.73 17.39 -21.73
C ILE A 563 1.38 18.02 -20.38
N ARG A 564 1.91 19.21 -20.08
CA ARG A 564 1.61 19.94 -18.83
C ARG A 564 0.14 20.35 -18.77
N ASP A 565 -0.42 20.86 -19.87
CA ASP A 565 -1.76 21.42 -19.90
C ASP A 565 -2.82 20.30 -19.82
N VAL A 566 -2.59 19.15 -20.46
CA VAL A 566 -3.41 17.92 -20.30
C VAL A 566 -3.27 17.36 -18.89
N THR A 567 -2.05 17.28 -18.34
CA THR A 567 -1.81 16.87 -16.94
C THR A 567 -2.59 17.75 -15.97
N HIS A 568 -2.56 19.07 -16.15
CA HIS A 568 -3.30 20.01 -15.30
C HIS A 568 -4.81 19.79 -15.39
N LYS A 569 -5.38 19.69 -16.60
CA LYS A 569 -6.81 19.39 -16.79
C LYS A 569 -7.21 18.10 -16.08
N MET A 570 -6.47 17.02 -16.33
CA MET A 570 -6.74 15.70 -15.77
C MET A 570 -6.65 15.71 -14.24
N ASP A 571 -5.66 16.39 -13.65
CA ASP A 571 -5.55 16.51 -12.20
C ASP A 571 -6.74 17.31 -11.62
N MET A 572 -7.15 18.42 -12.24
CA MET A 572 -8.27 19.24 -11.74
C MET A 572 -9.62 18.52 -11.71
N SER A 573 -9.87 17.53 -12.58
CA SER A 573 -11.11 16.73 -12.54
C SER A 573 -11.30 15.93 -11.23
N TYR A 574 -10.23 15.69 -10.46
CA TYR A 574 -10.30 15.04 -9.15
C TYR A 574 -10.46 16.05 -7.99
N GLY A 575 -9.89 17.27 -8.13
CA GLY A 575 -9.84 18.31 -7.10
C GLY A 575 -8.56 19.14 -7.21
N MET A 576 -8.40 20.17 -6.36
CA MET A 576 -7.28 21.11 -6.48
C MET A 576 -5.91 20.45 -6.30
N MET A 577 -5.82 19.41 -5.46
CA MET A 577 -4.59 18.62 -5.29
C MET A 577 -4.51 17.38 -6.20
N GLY A 578 -5.50 17.16 -7.08
CA GLY A 578 -5.60 16.04 -8.02
C GLY A 578 -5.72 14.64 -7.39
N SER A 579 -5.74 13.61 -8.23
CA SER A 579 -5.93 12.20 -7.83
C SER A 579 -5.02 11.74 -6.68
N LEU A 580 -5.57 10.97 -5.74
CA LEU A 580 -4.84 10.28 -4.68
C LEU A 580 -3.68 9.42 -5.22
N PHE A 581 -3.85 8.86 -6.42
CA PHE A 581 -2.91 7.89 -6.98
C PHE A 581 -1.87 8.49 -7.93
N ARG A 582 -2.12 9.67 -8.52
CA ARG A 582 -1.24 10.22 -9.57
C ARG A 582 -1.27 11.75 -9.70
N SER A 583 -0.29 12.28 -10.43
CA SER A 583 -0.33 13.58 -11.11
C SER A 583 0.11 13.35 -12.55
N GLY A 584 -0.80 13.50 -13.51
CA GLY A 584 -0.57 13.07 -14.89
C GLY A 584 -0.16 11.59 -14.98
N SER A 585 0.94 11.31 -15.69
CA SER A 585 1.52 9.96 -15.83
C SER A 585 2.32 9.49 -14.61
N ARG A 586 2.54 10.33 -13.58
CA ARG A 586 3.40 10.03 -12.43
C ARG A 586 2.60 9.56 -11.21
N GLN A 587 2.92 8.38 -10.69
CA GLN A 587 2.32 7.84 -9.47
C GLN A 587 2.73 8.59 -8.20
N THR A 588 1.83 8.70 -7.23
CA THR A 588 2.10 9.26 -5.90
C THR A 588 2.87 8.30 -5.00
N PHE A 589 3.46 8.84 -3.94
CA PHE A 589 3.99 8.06 -2.83
C PHE A 589 2.96 7.07 -2.27
N PHE A 590 1.71 7.52 -2.04
CA PHE A 590 0.60 6.67 -1.60
C PHE A 590 0.36 5.50 -2.56
N SER A 591 0.22 5.76 -3.87
CA SER A 591 0.06 4.70 -4.89
C SER A 591 1.18 3.64 -4.81
N SER A 592 2.43 4.08 -4.66
CA SER A 592 3.57 3.17 -4.53
C SER A 592 3.52 2.30 -3.27
N GLN A 593 2.95 2.81 -2.18
CA GLN A 593 2.73 2.03 -0.96
C GLN A 593 1.58 1.03 -1.13
N VAL A 594 0.47 1.42 -1.78
CA VAL A 594 -0.64 0.49 -2.09
C VAL A 594 -0.11 -0.70 -2.89
N VAL A 595 0.56 -0.44 -4.03
CA VAL A 595 1.13 -1.49 -4.89
C VAL A 595 2.10 -2.39 -4.11
N ARG A 596 2.94 -1.82 -3.24
CA ARG A 596 3.99 -2.58 -2.53
C ARG A 596 3.49 -3.37 -1.31
N TYR A 597 2.49 -2.88 -0.58
CA TYR A 597 2.14 -3.42 0.74
C TYR A 597 0.72 -3.96 0.87
N ALA A 598 -0.26 -3.47 0.10
CA ALA A 598 -1.61 -4.03 0.06
C ALA A 598 -1.65 -5.19 -0.94
N ASP A 599 -1.94 -6.42 -0.51
CA ASP A 599 -2.05 -7.58 -1.43
C ASP A 599 -3.29 -7.43 -2.32
N VAL A 600 -4.39 -7.02 -1.71
CA VAL A 600 -5.63 -6.61 -2.36
C VAL A 600 -6.09 -5.25 -1.84
N TYR A 601 -6.94 -4.55 -2.59
CA TYR A 601 -7.56 -3.30 -2.16
C TYR A 601 -8.94 -3.10 -2.81
N ALA A 602 -9.81 -2.32 -2.17
CA ALA A 602 -11.13 -1.97 -2.70
C ALA A 602 -11.66 -0.67 -2.06
N ALA A 603 -12.78 -0.17 -2.59
CA ALA A 603 -13.50 0.96 -1.98
C ALA A 603 -14.08 0.60 -0.59
N THR A 604 -14.55 -0.65 -0.43
CA THR A 604 -15.16 -1.15 0.80
C THR A 604 -14.89 -2.65 0.95
N LEU A 605 -14.81 -3.15 2.20
CA LEU A 605 -14.68 -4.59 2.48
C LEU A 605 -15.91 -5.38 2.00
N LEU A 606 -17.07 -4.73 1.88
CA LEU A 606 -18.32 -5.34 1.46
C LEU A 606 -18.24 -5.94 0.04
N ASN A 607 -17.25 -5.52 -0.77
CA ASN A 607 -16.99 -6.13 -2.07
C ASN A 607 -16.61 -7.63 -1.97
N LEU A 608 -16.20 -8.13 -0.80
CA LEU A 608 -16.03 -9.57 -0.56
C LEU A 608 -17.34 -10.36 -0.76
N ILE A 609 -18.53 -9.77 -0.58
CA ILE A 609 -19.81 -10.46 -0.75
C ILE A 609 -20.01 -11.04 -2.15
N TYR A 610 -19.30 -10.50 -3.15
CA TYR A 610 -19.39 -10.89 -4.55
C TYR A 610 -18.43 -12.03 -4.93
N TYR A 611 -17.60 -12.52 -4.00
CA TYR A 611 -16.59 -13.54 -4.23
C TYR A 611 -16.86 -14.76 -3.31
N PRO A 612 -16.71 -16.01 -3.79
CA PRO A 612 -16.73 -17.18 -2.91
C PRO A 612 -15.48 -17.20 -2.02
N PHE A 613 -15.55 -17.79 -0.84
CA PHE A 613 -14.38 -17.88 0.06
C PHE A 613 -13.32 -18.91 -0.39
N SER A 614 -13.59 -19.68 -1.44
CA SER A 614 -12.58 -20.44 -2.20
C SER A 614 -11.97 -19.65 -3.39
N TYR A 615 -12.18 -18.34 -3.49
CA TYR A 615 -11.70 -17.57 -4.64
C TYR A 615 -10.18 -17.36 -4.59
N MET A 616 -9.51 -17.68 -5.71
CA MET A 616 -8.14 -17.28 -5.98
C MET A 616 -8.12 -15.90 -6.67
N PHE A 617 -7.81 -14.85 -5.91
CA PHE A 617 -7.39 -13.57 -6.50
C PHE A 617 -6.08 -13.78 -7.23
N ARG A 618 -5.99 -13.41 -8.51
CA ARG A 618 -4.78 -13.57 -9.33
C ARG A 618 -4.25 -12.22 -9.80
N ALA A 619 -3.04 -11.87 -9.38
CA ALA A 619 -2.31 -10.72 -9.90
C ALA A 619 -1.86 -10.99 -11.36
N PRO A 620 -1.65 -9.94 -12.19
CA PRO A 620 -0.88 -10.08 -13.41
C PRO A 620 0.61 -10.33 -13.06
N SER A 621 1.31 -11.07 -13.91
CA SER A 621 2.76 -11.29 -13.75
C SER A 621 3.51 -9.97 -13.75
N MET A 622 4.34 -9.73 -12.72
CA MET A 622 5.21 -8.57 -12.65
C MET A 622 6.47 -8.83 -13.48
N LEU A 623 6.44 -8.43 -14.75
CA LEU A 623 7.59 -8.51 -15.65
C LEU A 623 8.53 -7.30 -15.45
N LEU A 624 9.83 -7.56 -15.47
CA LEU A 624 10.86 -6.55 -15.66
C LEU A 624 10.79 -5.99 -17.09
N PRO A 625 11.30 -4.78 -17.37
CA PRO A 625 11.19 -4.17 -18.70
C PRO A 625 11.70 -5.08 -19.83
N HIS A 626 12.86 -5.73 -19.63
CA HIS A 626 13.45 -6.63 -20.63
C HIS A 626 12.63 -7.90 -20.90
N GLU A 627 11.80 -8.34 -19.94
CA GLU A 627 10.88 -9.47 -20.10
C GLU A 627 9.57 -9.04 -20.79
N SER A 628 9.28 -7.73 -20.83
CA SER A 628 8.08 -7.16 -21.47
C SER A 628 8.33 -6.69 -22.90
N THR A 629 9.55 -6.21 -23.22
CA THR A 629 9.87 -5.59 -24.51
C THR A 629 10.58 -6.52 -25.50
N VAL A 630 11.06 -7.68 -25.07
CA VAL A 630 11.72 -8.67 -25.93
C VAL A 630 10.74 -9.79 -26.22
N ALA A 631 10.23 -9.86 -27.46
CA ALA A 631 9.34 -10.94 -27.88
C ALA A 631 10.06 -12.30 -27.83
N HIS A 632 9.38 -13.33 -27.32
CA HIS A 632 9.90 -14.70 -27.26
C HIS A 632 10.30 -15.27 -28.63
N ASP A 633 9.72 -14.70 -29.69
CA ASP A 633 9.87 -15.12 -31.09
C ASP A 633 11.28 -14.83 -31.65
N GLN A 634 12.05 -13.92 -31.03
CA GLN A 634 13.35 -13.47 -31.56
C GLN A 634 14.51 -14.47 -31.37
N ALA A 635 14.30 -15.63 -30.73
CA ALA A 635 15.40 -16.51 -30.31
C ALA A 635 15.23 -18.03 -30.53
N HIS A 636 14.15 -18.52 -31.16
CA HIS A 636 14.00 -19.96 -31.46
C HIS A 636 13.43 -20.24 -32.86
N GLN A 637 14.32 -20.44 -33.85
CA GLN A 637 14.01 -21.41 -34.90
C GLN A 637 13.87 -22.79 -34.24
N PRO A 638 12.74 -23.50 -34.42
CA PRO A 638 12.64 -24.88 -33.97
C PRO A 638 13.72 -25.72 -34.66
N PRO A 639 14.33 -26.71 -33.98
CA PRO A 639 15.27 -27.61 -34.64
C PRO A 639 14.56 -28.30 -35.82
N PRO A 640 15.23 -28.45 -36.98
CA PRO A 640 14.61 -29.08 -38.14
C PRO A 640 14.17 -30.51 -37.79
N PRO A 641 13.01 -30.96 -38.30
CA PRO A 641 12.50 -32.29 -37.97
C PRO A 641 13.51 -33.35 -38.38
N HIS A 642 13.85 -34.24 -37.44
CA HIS A 642 14.77 -35.34 -37.69
C HIS A 642 14.17 -36.29 -38.73
N LEU A 643 14.69 -36.23 -39.95
CA LEU A 643 14.46 -37.24 -40.97
C LEU A 643 14.88 -38.61 -40.40
N PRO A 644 14.06 -39.67 -40.57
CA PRO A 644 14.42 -41.01 -40.08
C PRO A 644 15.68 -41.52 -40.80
N PRO A 645 16.51 -42.37 -40.16
CA PRO A 645 17.71 -42.90 -40.78
C PRO A 645 17.34 -43.72 -42.02
N ALA A 646 17.72 -43.23 -43.20
CA ALA A 646 17.65 -44.02 -44.42
C ALA A 646 18.56 -45.24 -44.29
N THR A 647 18.04 -46.43 -44.59
CA THR A 647 18.81 -47.65 -44.63
C THR A 647 19.96 -47.53 -45.63
N THR A 648 21.18 -47.83 -45.18
CA THR A 648 22.36 -47.85 -46.03
C THR A 648 22.30 -49.01 -47.02
N ALA A 649 21.72 -48.77 -48.19
CA ALA A 649 22.05 -49.49 -49.41
C ALA A 649 23.12 -48.70 -50.18
N THR A 650 24.20 -49.38 -50.56
CA THR A 650 25.34 -48.83 -51.30
C THR A 650 24.97 -48.19 -52.63
N VAL A 651 25.62 -47.08 -53.01
CA VAL A 651 26.49 -46.95 -54.21
C VAL A 651 27.15 -45.55 -54.28
N ARG A 652 28.29 -45.47 -54.99
CA ARG A 652 29.20 -44.32 -55.14
C ARG A 652 28.66 -43.22 -56.08
N GLY A 653 29.15 -41.97 -55.95
CA GLY A 653 29.22 -41.03 -57.08
C GLY A 653 29.49 -39.55 -56.74
N ALA A 654 30.48 -38.94 -57.43
CA ALA A 654 30.74 -37.51 -57.75
C ALA A 654 30.25 -36.40 -56.77
N ILE A 655 31.06 -35.48 -56.23
CA ILE A 655 32.00 -34.51 -56.87
C ILE A 655 31.34 -33.51 -57.83
N SER A 656 31.13 -32.27 -57.35
CA SER A 656 31.31 -30.96 -58.04
C SER A 656 31.16 -29.88 -56.95
N SER A 657 32.11 -28.98 -56.59
CA SER A 657 32.81 -27.90 -57.33
C SER A 657 31.84 -26.96 -58.07
N SER A 658 31.91 -25.63 -58.00
CA SER A 658 32.90 -24.66 -57.43
C SER A 658 32.13 -23.52 -56.71
N GLU A 659 32.63 -22.37 -56.24
CA GLU A 659 33.87 -21.56 -56.39
C GLU A 659 33.96 -20.67 -55.10
N GLU A 660 35.10 -20.54 -54.42
CA GLU A 660 36.05 -19.39 -54.48
C GLU A 660 35.39 -17.98 -54.35
N ILE A 661 35.91 -17.06 -53.51
CA ILE A 661 37.15 -16.31 -53.77
C ILE A 661 37.87 -15.84 -52.48
N LEU A 662 39.15 -16.19 -52.41
CA LEU A 662 40.30 -15.40 -51.93
C LEU A 662 40.30 -14.78 -50.52
N ALA A 663 40.90 -15.51 -49.58
CA ALA A 663 41.73 -14.89 -48.55
C ALA A 663 43.12 -14.54 -49.14
N THR A 664 43.61 -13.30 -48.94
CA THR A 664 45.05 -13.04 -48.76
C THR A 664 45.32 -11.60 -48.30
N THR A 665 45.64 -11.41 -47.01
CA THR A 665 46.65 -10.42 -46.61
C THR A 665 47.20 -10.72 -45.21
N LEU A 666 48.42 -11.27 -45.19
CA LEU A 666 49.51 -11.00 -44.25
C LEU A 666 49.15 -10.87 -42.75
N ALA A 667 49.35 -11.90 -41.91
CA ALA A 667 50.65 -12.34 -41.39
C ALA A 667 51.38 -11.31 -40.49
N LYS A 668 51.22 -11.47 -39.16
CA LYS A 668 52.25 -11.21 -38.12
C LYS A 668 51.68 -11.51 -36.72
N GLU A 669 52.10 -12.63 -36.10
CA GLU A 669 52.98 -12.66 -34.91
C GLU A 669 53.10 -14.06 -34.28
N ALA A 670 54.25 -14.27 -33.61
CA ALA A 670 54.57 -15.37 -32.68
C ALA A 670 54.45 -16.84 -33.16
N LYS A 671 55.60 -17.37 -33.61
CA LYS A 671 55.95 -18.81 -33.48
C LYS A 671 56.28 -19.15 -32.00
N GLU A 672 56.55 -20.45 -31.78
CA GLU A 672 57.27 -21.07 -30.65
C GLU A 672 56.39 -21.53 -29.47
N ALA A 673 56.46 -22.78 -28.97
CA ALA A 673 57.36 -23.90 -29.32
C ALA A 673 56.73 -25.32 -29.15
N LYS A 674 57.31 -26.22 -29.94
CA LYS A 674 57.32 -27.70 -29.99
C LYS A 674 56.81 -28.58 -28.83
N ASP A 675 56.21 -29.68 -29.28
CA ASP A 675 56.35 -31.10 -28.85
C ASP A 675 56.26 -31.52 -27.38
N GLY A 676 55.54 -32.63 -27.17
CA GLY A 676 55.29 -33.19 -25.85
C GLY A 676 56.33 -34.23 -25.39
N LYS A 677 56.16 -34.66 -24.14
CA LYS A 677 56.53 -36.01 -23.69
C LYS A 677 55.70 -36.44 -22.49
N GLU A 678 55.62 -37.76 -22.31
CA GLU A 678 54.70 -38.45 -21.42
C GLU A 678 55.09 -38.38 -19.93
N GLY A 679 54.08 -38.62 -19.08
CA GLY A 679 54.25 -39.49 -17.91
C GLY A 679 54.68 -38.83 -16.59
N LYS A 680 53.69 -38.67 -15.69
CA LYS A 680 53.70 -39.34 -14.37
C LYS A 680 52.38 -39.13 -13.62
N ASP A 681 51.82 -40.23 -13.13
CA ASP A 681 50.78 -40.21 -12.11
C ASP A 681 51.28 -39.53 -10.84
N LEU A 682 50.39 -38.76 -10.20
CA LEU A 682 50.41 -38.56 -8.76
C LEU A 682 48.97 -38.34 -8.28
N HIS A 683 48.46 -39.32 -7.52
CA HIS A 683 47.14 -39.25 -6.92
C HIS A 683 46.96 -37.97 -6.10
N ARG A 684 46.01 -37.13 -6.51
CA ARG A 684 45.27 -36.28 -5.56
C ARG A 684 43.83 -36.73 -5.58
N ALA A 685 43.37 -37.31 -4.47
CA ALA A 685 41.99 -37.75 -4.31
C ALA A 685 41.04 -36.60 -4.63
N SER A 686 40.19 -36.78 -5.65
CA SER A 686 39.09 -35.85 -5.94
C SER A 686 37.97 -36.08 -4.91
N SER A 687 38.15 -35.53 -3.71
CA SER A 687 37.13 -35.52 -2.64
C SER A 687 35.91 -34.62 -2.96
N ILE A 688 35.73 -34.26 -4.24
CA ILE A 688 34.67 -33.41 -4.75
C ILE A 688 33.59 -34.33 -5.31
N VAL A 689 32.63 -34.71 -4.45
CA VAL A 689 31.53 -35.63 -4.78
C VAL A 689 30.69 -35.12 -5.97
N HIS A 690 30.54 -33.80 -6.10
CA HIS A 690 29.90 -33.15 -7.24
C HIS A 690 30.71 -31.92 -7.67
N THR A 691 31.20 -31.91 -8.92
CA THR A 691 31.92 -30.78 -9.51
C THR A 691 30.99 -29.68 -10.03
N ARG A 692 29.71 -30.01 -10.22
CA ARG A 692 28.60 -29.12 -10.57
C ARG A 692 27.32 -29.65 -9.89
N PRO A 693 26.34 -28.78 -9.56
CA PRO A 693 25.04 -29.26 -9.08
C PRO A 693 24.37 -30.13 -10.15
N SER A 694 23.72 -31.21 -9.72
CA SER A 694 22.81 -31.97 -10.58
C SER A 694 21.60 -31.10 -10.92
N THR A 695 21.16 -31.15 -12.18
CA THR A 695 19.92 -30.48 -12.58
C THR A 695 18.73 -31.21 -11.94
N PRO A 696 17.81 -30.51 -11.25
CA PRO A 696 16.57 -31.11 -10.78
C PRO A 696 15.82 -31.81 -11.92
N THR A 697 15.52 -33.09 -11.73
CA THR A 697 14.73 -33.93 -12.64
C THR A 697 13.25 -33.99 -12.25
N VAL A 698 12.92 -33.48 -11.06
CA VAL A 698 11.57 -33.38 -10.48
C VAL A 698 11.39 -31.93 -10.04
N VAL A 699 10.14 -31.48 -9.91
CA VAL A 699 9.80 -30.17 -9.33
C VAL A 699 10.33 -30.11 -7.89
N THR A 700 11.29 -29.21 -7.63
CA THR A 700 11.92 -29.00 -6.31
C THR A 700 11.37 -27.80 -5.55
N HIS A 701 10.45 -27.06 -6.17
CA HIS A 701 9.84 -25.86 -5.60
C HIS A 701 8.43 -25.73 -6.18
N THR A 702 7.44 -25.57 -5.30
CA THR A 702 6.10 -25.10 -5.66
C THR A 702 6.07 -23.58 -5.54
N HIS A 703 5.15 -22.93 -6.27
CA HIS A 703 4.87 -21.53 -6.01
C HIS A 703 4.00 -21.42 -4.75
N ASP A 704 4.31 -20.42 -3.92
CA ASP A 704 3.65 -20.07 -2.65
C ASP A 704 2.13 -19.80 -2.76
N GLU A 705 1.57 -19.84 -3.98
CA GLU A 705 0.18 -19.53 -4.31
C GLU A 705 -0.70 -20.77 -4.46
N ASP A 706 -0.11 -21.99 -4.52
CA ASP A 706 -0.81 -23.20 -5.00
C ASP A 706 -1.14 -24.27 -3.94
N TYR A 707 -0.65 -24.20 -2.69
CA TYR A 707 -0.76 -25.32 -1.73
C TYR A 707 -1.27 -24.97 -0.33
N SER A 708 -2.15 -25.83 0.20
CA SER A 708 -2.33 -26.11 1.62
C SER A 708 -1.37 -27.22 2.06
N GLU A 709 -1.00 -27.29 3.34
CA GLU A 709 -0.01 -28.26 3.86
C GLU A 709 -0.53 -29.73 3.89
N GLU A 710 -1.73 -30.03 3.38
CA GLU A 710 -2.42 -31.32 3.55
C GLU A 710 -2.20 -32.33 2.39
N GLU A 711 -1.66 -31.91 1.25
CA GLU A 711 -1.51 -32.79 0.07
C GLU A 711 -0.19 -33.60 0.03
N GLU A 712 0.72 -33.45 1.01
CA GLU A 712 1.89 -34.33 1.15
C GLU A 712 1.52 -35.73 1.71
N ALA A 713 0.87 -36.55 0.88
CA ALA A 713 0.77 -37.99 1.12
C ALA A 713 2.14 -38.67 0.83
N PRO A 714 2.75 -39.40 1.78
CA PRO A 714 4.07 -40.00 1.57
C PRO A 714 3.99 -41.18 0.59
N ALA A 715 4.32 -40.92 -0.68
CA ALA A 715 4.43 -41.91 -1.74
C ALA A 715 5.70 -42.78 -1.57
N GLY A 716 5.67 -43.71 -0.62
CA GLY A 716 6.80 -44.59 -0.30
C GLY A 716 6.39 -45.93 0.30
N LYS A 717 5.81 -46.82 -0.52
CA LYS A 717 5.57 -48.22 -0.11
C LYS A 717 6.90 -48.99 -0.11
N GLU A 718 7.40 -49.34 1.07
CA GLU A 718 8.48 -50.33 1.19
C GLU A 718 8.04 -51.69 0.60
N GLN A 719 8.86 -52.25 -0.28
CA GLN A 719 8.68 -53.60 -0.78
C GLN A 719 9.16 -54.62 0.27
N VAL A 720 8.25 -55.05 1.16
CA VAL A 720 8.49 -56.21 2.02
C VAL A 720 8.54 -57.46 1.15
N LYS A 721 9.75 -58.04 1.00
CA LYS A 721 9.95 -59.33 0.34
C LYS A 721 9.25 -60.44 1.10
N LYS A 722 8.32 -61.16 0.45
CA LYS A 722 7.91 -62.50 0.90
C LYS A 722 8.93 -63.54 0.42
N PRO A 723 9.44 -64.44 1.28
CA PRO A 723 10.06 -65.69 0.83
C PRO A 723 8.97 -66.68 0.36
N ALA A 724 9.38 -67.66 -0.46
CA ALA A 724 8.47 -68.67 -1.00
C ALA A 724 8.31 -69.87 -0.05
N ALA A 725 7.09 -70.40 -0.03
CA ALA A 725 6.66 -71.75 0.32
C ALA A 725 7.47 -72.59 1.34
N GLU A 726 6.80 -73.01 2.42
CA GLU A 726 6.52 -74.45 2.59
C GLU A 726 5.24 -74.72 3.41
N GLU A 727 4.81 -75.97 3.31
CA GLU A 727 3.50 -76.59 3.57
C GLU A 727 2.74 -76.41 4.92
N LYS A 728 1.42 -76.70 4.80
CA LYS A 728 0.54 -77.48 5.70
C LYS A 728 -0.29 -76.80 6.82
N ARG A 729 -1.62 -76.84 6.54
CA ARG A 729 -2.73 -77.38 7.37
C ARG A 729 -3.37 -76.55 8.48
N ASP A 730 -4.71 -76.59 8.45
CA ASP A 730 -5.68 -76.69 9.56
C ASP A 730 -5.67 -75.54 10.61
N THR A 731 -6.79 -74.99 11.10
CA THR A 731 -8.25 -75.22 10.94
C THR A 731 -9.00 -73.97 11.49
N SER A 732 -10.33 -73.94 11.38
CA SER A 732 -11.34 -73.20 12.22
C SER A 732 -10.85 -72.33 13.40
N ASP A 733 -11.42 -71.15 13.69
CA ASP A 733 -12.79 -70.62 13.43
C ASP A 733 -12.79 -69.12 13.04
#